data_AF-A0A843GVW6-F1
#
_entry.id   AF-A0A843GVW6-F1
#
_cell.length_a   1.000
_cell.length_b   1.000
_cell.length_c   1.000
_cell.angle_alpha   90.00
_cell.angle_beta   90.00
_cell.angle_gamma   90.00
#
_symmetry.space_group_name_H-M   'P 1'
#
loop_
_entity.id
_entity.type
_entity.pdbx_description
1 polymer ?
#
loop_
_entity_poly.entity_id
_entity_poly.type
_entity_poly.pdbx_seq_one_letter_code
_entity_poly.pdbx_strand_id
1 'polypeptide(L)'
;MNYKFVAIFLVLLCCFMGAVSAADDVSMDAVDASVDDAVIADTVIDDTEDSTAVEETPVDIVSDDTTTEEINEGIQTDEINEESADVDSEPMRSNDAYAANWSALKGYGANEDIDYTIYLTNPITVDNSVLTFGNSATIIGTPTNYITGGSSSKIHFQSTGDLEITFINVTFKDMSASVLMKLSTSGINKFINCSFDNIHTYAFQSSVIWNNGGWMTISGCNFTNCNNSFGVITNHKTYDTVFMDVENCRFENNTGRYEPGAINNCGVLNVTDSTFINNKAGQWAGAIHTHSNAYSRIVGSNFTNNVAGTNGGALFSYSKLEVIDCNFDGNNASTNGGAICGYSYGSIYNITVKDSRFTNNRVSSGPGGAIRAMNLGYLNVSYSNFTNNHASNGQAISGITETITYCNCVNCTCPNCPNCENCTHYISNESANLKLYNNIYLNHTETSDTVTISGNEYIFNNNVFINSTQNTVYNGTGNKYNLTDYPNPIFGQTLSKPILGSFALGDSDHAVIYVNSSKEEAGDGSSWAEAYNDMYSAITDISDNGIIYLAPSSEKYSGSISDEKNITIIGFDKSNTIVSMGYVGTIADNSGIHYKRTYINLTIKHPRNKIIRIEQDTEFINCSFESKISTTSEIYAGSRDSPSNYDAYVDSFVITFTGCEFKDFELDDALINAYRYSKITFNNCTFENINANSIVKNAYDDDFGRASGFIYQDSYNFYGCIFNNVNVKGIVDVPTGTEPIVRYVIESCTGVENFGPITEDGRDYVNLTASKTATVLTASVDADENLVISLKDDQEAGIAGAQVLISVNEGEAVPFELESDGRLTKPLSDFGLTGPVSITVTFAETNDYKGATQTVEYVIRNATSISAEDLSTEVNVAKDLTVTLLDNNGNPIGEKEIVVSVGGVNSTVNTDSNGVATIPISYDTPGVYEYTLYFAGDETTYKDSTKVVKVTVTKVAEPVKAATKLTAAKVTATYNVAKKLVITLTDANGKALSGKKVTVKVGTISKTLKTNAKGQVSLNVATLVPKTYTATIKFAGDSAYTASTVKPKVVVNKAKVKIAAKAKTFKVKAKTKKVTATLKNNKGKVMKKVKLTLKIGKKTYTAKTNAKGVATFKVKLTKKGKYTGTVKFAGNKYFKALSKKVKITVKK
;
A
#
# COMPACT_ATOMS: atom_id res chain seq x y z
N MET A 1 -35.09 10.52 -34.63
CA MET A 1 -33.93 9.67 -35.01
C MET A 1 -32.74 10.61 -35.17
N ASN A 2 -31.99 11.02 -34.15
CA ASN A 2 -31.50 10.43 -32.90
C ASN A 2 -30.60 9.19 -33.06
N TYR A 3 -29.44 9.31 -32.40
CA TYR A 3 -28.36 8.34 -32.20
C TYR A 3 -27.38 8.15 -33.35
N LYS A 4 -26.39 9.06 -33.47
CA LYS A 4 -24.99 8.68 -33.77
C LYS A 4 -23.93 9.79 -33.69
N PHE A 5 -24.28 11.04 -33.36
CA PHE A 5 -23.29 12.14 -33.29
C PHE A 5 -23.05 12.77 -31.90
N VAL A 6 -23.64 12.24 -30.82
CA VAL A 6 -23.40 12.73 -29.44
C VAL A 6 -22.37 11.87 -28.67
N ALA A 7 -22.00 10.69 -29.17
CA ALA A 7 -21.10 9.77 -28.46
C ALA A 7 -19.59 10.06 -28.64
N ILE A 8 -19.21 11.01 -29.51
CA ILE A 8 -17.80 11.28 -29.82
C ILE A 8 -17.28 12.57 -29.16
N PHE A 9 -18.16 13.39 -28.56
CA PHE A 9 -17.74 14.59 -27.80
C PHE A 9 -17.73 14.40 -26.28
N LEU A 10 -18.26 13.29 -25.74
CA LEU A 10 -18.24 13.00 -24.30
C LEU A 10 -17.05 12.14 -23.83
N VAL A 11 -16.23 11.63 -24.76
CA VAL A 11 -15.07 10.77 -24.43
C VAL A 11 -13.75 11.55 -24.40
N LEU A 12 -13.77 12.84 -24.76
CA LEU A 12 -12.56 13.68 -24.84
C LEU A 12 -12.49 14.81 -23.80
N LEU A 13 -13.39 14.82 -22.79
CA LEU A 13 -13.37 15.82 -21.70
C LEU A 13 -13.05 15.23 -20.31
N CYS A 14 -12.79 13.93 -20.18
CA CYS A 14 -12.41 13.30 -18.90
C CYS A 14 -10.89 13.08 -18.74
N CYS A 15 -10.08 13.68 -19.60
CA CYS A 15 -8.61 13.60 -19.51
C CYS A 15 -8.00 14.89 -18.95
N PHE A 16 -8.53 15.45 -17.87
CA PHE A 16 -7.78 16.35 -16.98
C PHE A 16 -8.43 16.29 -15.58
N MET A 17 -7.57 16.05 -14.57
CA MET A 17 -7.83 15.99 -13.11
C MET A 17 -8.28 14.63 -12.56
N GLY A 18 -7.42 14.06 -11.70
CA GLY A 18 -7.66 12.86 -10.90
C GLY A 18 -6.40 12.02 -10.78
N ALA A 19 -5.71 12.13 -9.64
CA ALA A 19 -4.52 11.37 -9.30
C ALA A 19 -4.75 9.86 -9.45
N VAL A 20 -3.72 9.17 -9.98
CA VAL A 20 -3.68 7.72 -10.15
C VAL A 20 -3.61 7.06 -8.77
N SER A 21 -4.62 6.24 -8.46
CA SER A 21 -4.71 5.40 -7.27
C SER A 21 -3.85 4.14 -7.41
N ALA A 22 -2.99 3.87 -6.44
CA ALA A 22 -2.54 2.51 -6.13
C ALA A 22 -3.51 1.93 -5.10
N ALA A 23 -4.31 0.96 -5.53
CA ALA A 23 -5.23 0.20 -4.69
C ALA A 23 -4.95 -1.28 -5.01
N ASP A 24 -4.04 -1.89 -4.27
CA ASP A 24 -3.73 -3.32 -4.34
C ASP A 24 -3.50 -3.82 -2.91
N ASP A 25 -4.53 -3.85 -2.06
CA ASP A 25 -4.51 -4.75 -0.89
C ASP A 25 -5.92 -4.98 -0.28
N VAL A 26 -6.89 -5.43 -1.08
CA VAL A 26 -8.16 -5.94 -0.54
C VAL A 26 -8.69 -7.06 -1.44
N SER A 27 -8.41 -8.32 -1.12
CA SER A 27 -9.03 -9.48 -1.80
C SER A 27 -9.94 -10.28 -0.88
N MET A 28 -11.15 -10.53 -1.37
CA MET A 28 -12.27 -11.18 -0.71
C MET A 28 -12.32 -12.66 -1.12
N ASP A 29 -12.12 -13.60 -0.18
CA ASP A 29 -12.26 -15.05 -0.44
C ASP A 29 -13.43 -15.65 0.36
N ALA A 30 -14.25 -16.45 -0.32
CA ALA A 30 -15.46 -17.09 0.18
C ALA A 30 -15.32 -18.62 0.24
N VAL A 31 -15.99 -19.25 1.21
CA VAL A 31 -16.37 -20.68 1.17
C VAL A 31 -17.85 -20.85 1.50
N ASP A 32 -18.51 -21.61 0.63
CA ASP A 32 -19.89 -22.08 0.62
C ASP A 32 -20.23 -23.03 1.79
N ALA A 33 -21.37 -22.82 2.44
CA ALA A 33 -22.15 -23.90 3.05
C ALA A 33 -23.62 -23.49 3.20
N SER A 34 -24.46 -24.05 2.32
CA SER A 34 -25.88 -24.28 2.52
C SER A 34 -26.20 -24.92 3.89
N VAL A 35 -27.01 -24.28 4.74
CA VAL A 35 -27.90 -24.96 5.71
C VAL A 35 -29.19 -24.14 5.91
N ASP A 36 -30.29 -24.83 5.63
CA ASP A 36 -31.70 -24.63 5.94
C ASP A 36 -32.22 -23.32 6.56
N ASP A 37 -33.21 -22.78 5.84
CA ASP A 37 -34.37 -22.06 6.37
C ASP A 37 -35.07 -22.89 7.47
N ALA A 38 -35.24 -22.29 8.65
CA ALA A 38 -36.26 -22.69 9.62
C ALA A 38 -36.75 -21.48 10.44
N VAL A 39 -37.81 -20.84 9.93
CA VAL A 39 -39.12 -20.54 10.57
C VAL A 39 -39.14 -20.52 12.12
N ILE A 40 -39.69 -19.49 12.78
CA ILE A 40 -41.11 -19.36 13.23
C ILE A 40 -41.38 -17.89 13.65
N ALA A 41 -42.28 -17.20 12.93
CA ALA A 41 -43.62 -16.66 13.33
C ALA A 41 -43.59 -15.36 14.18
N ASP A 42 -44.48 -14.38 14.00
CA ASP A 42 -45.91 -14.50 13.71
C ASP A 42 -46.47 -13.26 13.00
N THR A 43 -47.51 -13.51 12.21
CA THR A 43 -48.33 -12.58 11.43
C THR A 43 -49.42 -11.94 12.26
N VAL A 44 -49.74 -10.66 12.01
CA VAL A 44 -51.14 -10.19 11.97
C VAL A 44 -51.28 -9.17 10.83
N ILE A 45 -52.23 -9.48 9.94
CA ILE A 45 -52.77 -8.69 8.83
C ILE A 45 -53.90 -7.81 9.38
N ASP A 46 -54.01 -6.54 8.96
CA ASP A 46 -55.24 -6.09 8.31
C ASP A 46 -55.00 -4.89 7.38
N ASP A 47 -55.69 -4.99 6.24
CA ASP A 47 -55.73 -4.08 5.11
C ASP A 47 -56.42 -2.76 5.47
N THR A 48 -56.08 -1.69 4.74
CA THR A 48 -57.09 -0.99 3.92
C THR A 48 -56.41 0.02 2.99
N GLU A 49 -56.56 -0.25 1.70
CA GLU A 49 -56.45 0.72 0.60
C GLU A 49 -57.39 1.90 0.85
N ASP A 50 -57.00 3.12 0.43
CA ASP A 50 -57.42 3.67 -0.87
C ASP A 50 -57.33 5.20 -0.91
N SER A 51 -56.96 5.65 -2.10
CA SER A 51 -57.41 6.87 -2.77
C SER A 51 -56.59 8.17 -2.68
N THR A 52 -55.83 8.32 -3.76
CA THR A 52 -55.84 9.47 -4.69
C THR A 52 -55.25 10.81 -4.27
N ALA A 53 -54.11 11.09 -4.90
CA ALA A 53 -53.63 12.42 -5.26
C ALA A 53 -54.61 13.16 -6.19
N VAL A 54 -54.78 14.45 -5.96
CA VAL A 54 -55.13 15.45 -6.98
C VAL A 54 -54.32 16.71 -6.68
N GLU A 55 -53.33 16.99 -7.54
CA GLU A 55 -52.80 18.34 -7.75
C GLU A 55 -53.93 19.25 -8.24
N GLU A 56 -53.98 20.50 -7.79
CA GLU A 56 -53.88 21.68 -8.66
C GLU A 56 -53.67 22.93 -7.78
N THR A 57 -52.62 23.67 -8.10
CA THR A 57 -52.47 25.07 -7.69
C THR A 57 -53.40 25.94 -8.55
N PRO A 58 -53.89 27.07 -8.02
CA PRO A 58 -53.45 28.29 -8.65
C PRO A 58 -53.19 29.46 -7.68
N VAL A 59 -52.46 30.40 -8.27
CA VAL A 59 -51.83 31.58 -7.74
C VAL A 59 -52.79 32.79 -7.80
N ASP A 60 -52.59 33.69 -6.83
CA ASP A 60 -52.72 35.15 -6.90
C ASP A 60 -54.02 35.92 -6.56
N ILE A 61 -53.80 36.94 -5.71
CA ILE A 61 -54.31 38.33 -5.72
C ILE A 61 -55.45 38.72 -4.74
N VAL A 62 -55.00 39.41 -3.68
CA VAL A 62 -55.37 40.77 -3.19
C VAL A 62 -56.67 41.00 -2.39
N SER A 63 -56.45 41.77 -1.30
CA SER A 63 -57.35 42.69 -0.57
C SER A 63 -58.51 42.08 0.21
N ASP A 64 -58.97 42.62 1.31
CA ASP A 64 -58.57 43.62 2.31
C ASP A 64 -59.77 43.59 3.28
N ASP A 65 -59.59 44.28 4.40
CA ASP A 65 -60.66 44.94 5.14
C ASP A 65 -61.43 44.13 6.19
N THR A 66 -61.05 44.45 7.44
CA THR A 66 -61.93 45.01 8.49
C THR A 66 -62.86 44.05 9.23
N THR A 67 -63.11 44.19 10.54
CA THR A 67 -63.02 45.32 11.48
C THR A 67 -63.14 44.72 12.88
N THR A 68 -62.25 45.10 13.80
CA THR A 68 -62.49 45.89 15.04
C THR A 68 -63.63 45.36 15.93
N GLU A 69 -63.38 45.10 17.21
CA GLU A 69 -63.50 46.06 18.32
C GLU A 69 -63.20 45.26 19.62
N GLU A 70 -62.57 45.73 20.70
CA GLU A 70 -62.60 47.06 21.31
C GLU A 70 -61.57 47.13 22.48
N ILE A 71 -60.84 48.26 22.55
CA ILE A 71 -60.46 49.13 23.71
C ILE A 71 -59.42 48.62 24.75
N ASN A 72 -58.16 49.10 24.84
CA ASN A 72 -57.60 50.47 25.09
C ASN A 72 -57.67 50.83 26.61
N GLU A 73 -56.76 51.49 27.35
CA GLU A 73 -55.62 52.44 27.21
C GLU A 73 -54.78 52.33 28.50
N GLY A 74 -53.56 52.85 28.72
CA GLY A 74 -52.68 53.84 28.09
C GLY A 74 -51.61 54.23 29.15
N ILE A 75 -50.30 54.17 28.87
CA ILE A 75 -49.43 55.27 28.36
C ILE A 75 -49.28 56.45 29.37
N GLN A 76 -48.09 56.69 29.96
CA GLN A 76 -47.04 57.63 29.47
C GLN A 76 -45.94 58.00 30.51
N THR A 77 -44.76 58.34 29.94
CA THR A 77 -43.72 59.33 30.32
C THR A 77 -42.75 59.14 31.50
N ASP A 78 -41.47 59.06 31.11
CA ASP A 78 -40.33 59.95 31.40
C ASP A 78 -39.72 60.11 32.82
N GLU A 79 -38.39 59.89 32.81
CA GLU A 79 -37.31 60.64 33.47
C GLU A 79 -36.89 60.37 34.96
N ILE A 80 -35.64 59.89 35.09
CA ILE A 80 -34.54 60.27 36.03
C ILE A 80 -33.97 59.17 36.98
N ASN A 81 -32.73 58.78 36.62
CA ASN A 81 -31.47 58.47 37.34
C ASN A 81 -31.26 57.40 38.44
N GLU A 82 -30.09 56.76 38.23
CA GLU A 82 -29.05 56.21 39.14
C GLU A 82 -29.42 54.94 39.94
N GLU A 83 -28.73 53.80 39.82
CA GLU A 83 -27.28 53.58 39.91
C GLU A 83 -26.83 52.31 39.14
N SER A 84 -25.58 52.31 38.71
CA SER A 84 -24.84 51.33 37.91
C SER A 84 -24.80 49.88 38.41
N ALA A 85 -24.84 48.92 37.49
CA ALA A 85 -23.94 47.77 37.48
C ALA A 85 -23.69 47.36 36.03
N ASP A 86 -22.48 47.63 35.53
CA ASP A 86 -21.96 47.14 34.25
C ASP A 86 -22.21 45.63 34.14
N VAL A 87 -22.97 45.22 33.13
CA VAL A 87 -22.85 43.86 32.59
C VAL A 87 -21.72 43.97 31.58
N ASP A 88 -20.51 43.75 32.06
CA ASP A 88 -19.32 43.65 31.23
C ASP A 88 -19.54 42.48 30.25
N SER A 89 -19.90 42.80 29.02
CA SER A 89 -19.94 41.81 27.94
C SER A 89 -18.49 41.48 27.61
N GLU A 90 -18.07 40.26 27.95
CA GLU A 90 -16.69 39.79 27.82
C GLU A 90 -16.09 40.10 26.44
N PRO A 91 -14.79 40.42 26.35
CA PRO A 91 -14.10 40.45 25.07
C PRO A 91 -14.02 39.02 24.50
N MET A 92 -14.86 38.70 23.52
CA MET A 92 -14.74 37.47 22.73
C MET A 92 -13.32 37.38 22.14
N ARG A 93 -12.67 36.21 22.25
CA ARG A 93 -11.45 35.93 21.46
C ARG A 93 -11.77 36.16 19.99
N SER A 94 -10.87 36.79 19.23
CA SER A 94 -11.11 37.16 17.82
C SER A 94 -11.44 35.96 16.91
N ASN A 95 -11.11 34.75 17.34
CA ASN A 95 -11.22 33.51 16.57
C ASN A 95 -12.25 32.51 17.16
N ASP A 96 -13.05 32.92 18.14
CA ASP A 96 -14.17 32.11 18.65
C ASP A 96 -15.40 32.33 17.77
N ALA A 97 -15.99 31.23 17.29
CA ALA A 97 -17.13 31.24 16.38
C ALA A 97 -18.26 30.35 16.89
N TYR A 98 -19.50 30.75 16.62
CA TYR A 98 -20.70 30.04 17.12
C TYR A 98 -21.53 29.55 15.94
N ALA A 99 -21.63 28.23 15.80
CA ALA A 99 -22.33 27.58 14.71
C ALA A 99 -23.72 27.11 15.16
N ALA A 100 -24.76 27.77 14.68
CA ALA A 100 -26.17 27.43 14.95
C ALA A 100 -26.79 26.52 13.88
N ASN A 101 -26.11 26.29 12.75
CA ASN A 101 -26.57 25.48 11.63
C ASN A 101 -25.38 25.04 10.76
N TRP A 102 -25.66 24.15 9.80
CA TRP A 102 -24.63 23.56 8.92
C TRP A 102 -23.90 24.61 8.07
N SER A 103 -24.60 25.63 7.57
CA SER A 103 -23.98 26.70 6.77
C SER A 103 -22.96 27.50 7.59
N ALA A 104 -23.26 27.77 8.86
CA ALA A 104 -22.34 28.47 9.75
C ALA A 104 -21.12 27.61 10.09
N LEU A 105 -21.34 26.35 10.52
CA LEU A 105 -20.25 25.40 10.81
C LEU A 105 -19.31 25.26 9.61
N LYS A 106 -19.88 25.07 8.42
CA LYS A 106 -19.13 24.95 7.18
C LYS A 106 -18.38 26.24 6.84
N GLY A 107 -19.00 27.41 7.03
CA GLY A 107 -18.37 28.70 6.74
C GLY A 107 -17.13 28.96 7.59
N TYR A 108 -17.19 28.66 8.89
CA TYR A 108 -16.04 28.80 9.79
C TYR A 108 -14.98 27.73 9.52
N GLY A 109 -15.36 26.45 9.39
CA GLY A 109 -14.39 25.36 9.19
C GLY A 109 -13.69 25.41 7.83
N ALA A 110 -14.34 25.94 6.79
CA ALA A 110 -13.73 26.09 5.46
C ALA A 110 -12.93 27.39 5.29
N ASN A 111 -12.73 28.17 6.37
CA ASN A 111 -11.92 29.38 6.31
C ASN A 111 -10.43 29.02 6.11
N GLU A 112 -9.75 29.72 5.21
CA GLU A 112 -8.35 29.45 4.84
C GLU A 112 -7.36 30.36 5.59
N ASP A 113 -7.85 31.35 6.35
CA ASP A 113 -7.03 32.41 6.95
C ASP A 113 -6.92 32.30 8.48
N ILE A 114 -7.90 31.69 9.14
CA ILE A 114 -8.06 31.73 10.62
C ILE A 114 -8.29 30.34 11.17
N ASP A 115 -7.54 30.00 12.22
CA ASP A 115 -7.80 28.82 13.05
C ASP A 115 -8.95 29.10 14.02
N TYR A 116 -10.13 28.57 13.73
CA TYR A 116 -11.33 28.80 14.54
C TYR A 116 -11.50 27.79 15.67
N THR A 117 -11.96 28.30 16.82
CA THR A 117 -12.67 27.48 17.81
C THR A 117 -14.17 27.67 17.60
N ILE A 118 -14.88 26.61 17.21
CA ILE A 118 -16.26 26.63 16.75
C ILE A 118 -17.16 25.92 17.78
N TYR A 119 -18.05 26.68 18.41
CA TYR A 119 -19.03 26.18 19.38
C TYR A 119 -20.35 25.81 18.69
N LEU A 120 -20.81 24.59 18.87
CA LEU A 120 -22.14 24.17 18.41
C LEU A 120 -23.20 24.71 19.36
N THR A 121 -24.10 25.56 18.85
CA THR A 121 -25.13 26.22 19.67
C THR A 121 -26.51 25.60 19.55
N ASN A 122 -26.75 24.81 18.50
CA ASN A 122 -27.99 24.06 18.26
C ASN A 122 -27.66 22.69 17.65
N PRO A 123 -28.62 21.74 17.63
CA PRO A 123 -28.53 20.59 16.74
C PRO A 123 -28.38 21.02 15.28
N ILE A 124 -27.45 20.39 14.56
CA ILE A 124 -27.12 20.72 13.18
C ILE A 124 -27.56 19.57 12.27
N THR A 125 -28.47 19.86 11.34
CA THR A 125 -28.78 18.94 10.24
C THR A 125 -27.87 19.23 9.06
N VAL A 126 -27.08 18.22 8.67
CA VAL A 126 -26.19 18.27 7.51
C VAL A 126 -27.00 18.10 6.24
N ASP A 127 -26.80 19.02 5.28
CA ASP A 127 -27.41 18.94 3.96
C ASP A 127 -26.57 18.08 2.98
N ASN A 128 -26.89 18.09 1.69
CA ASN A 128 -26.14 17.33 0.68
C ASN A 128 -24.79 17.97 0.27
N SER A 129 -24.19 18.77 1.15
CA SER A 129 -22.90 19.42 0.92
C SER A 129 -21.79 18.92 1.85
N VAL A 130 -20.57 19.36 1.53
CA VAL A 130 -19.31 18.93 2.15
C VAL A 130 -18.67 20.11 2.86
N LEU A 131 -18.10 19.87 4.03
CA LEU A 131 -17.14 20.74 4.72
C LEU A 131 -15.73 20.22 4.43
N THR A 132 -14.96 21.00 3.66
CA THR A 132 -13.52 20.84 3.52
C THR A 132 -12.85 21.83 4.46
N PHE A 133 -12.06 21.37 5.42
CA PHE A 133 -11.31 22.26 6.31
C PHE A 133 -10.26 23.04 5.53
N GLY A 134 -10.30 24.38 5.65
CA GLY A 134 -9.36 25.29 4.99
C GLY A 134 -8.11 25.56 5.85
N ASN A 135 -8.26 25.50 7.17
CA ASN A 135 -7.19 25.65 8.16
C ASN A 135 -7.45 24.73 9.37
N SER A 136 -6.61 24.79 10.40
CA SER A 136 -6.83 24.04 11.64
C SER A 136 -8.10 24.50 12.35
N ALA A 137 -8.81 23.59 13.00
CA ALA A 137 -10.09 23.91 13.61
C ALA A 137 -10.38 23.05 14.83
N THR A 138 -10.94 23.67 15.87
CA THR A 138 -11.49 22.98 17.04
C THR A 138 -13.00 23.13 17.05
N ILE A 139 -13.75 22.04 17.03
CA ILE A 139 -15.21 22.04 17.10
C ILE A 139 -15.64 21.49 18.45
N ILE A 140 -16.39 22.29 19.20
CA ILE A 140 -16.83 21.97 20.57
C ILE A 140 -18.35 21.82 20.58
N GLY A 141 -18.81 20.63 20.98
CA GLY A 141 -20.24 20.31 21.13
C GLY A 141 -20.72 20.38 22.58
N THR A 142 -22.02 20.17 22.75
CA THR A 142 -22.68 20.03 24.05
C THR A 142 -23.52 18.75 24.05
N PRO A 143 -23.91 18.22 25.22
CA PRO A 143 -24.69 16.98 25.31
C PRO A 143 -26.05 17.00 24.59
N THR A 144 -26.66 18.17 24.37
CA THR A 144 -27.91 18.29 23.59
C THR A 144 -27.68 18.61 22.12
N ASN A 145 -26.50 19.12 21.78
CA ASN A 145 -26.19 19.57 20.43
C ASN A 145 -25.53 18.44 19.67
N TYR A 146 -26.22 17.96 18.64
CA TYR A 146 -25.77 16.86 17.82
C TYR A 146 -25.77 17.24 16.34
N ILE A 147 -24.94 16.57 15.57
CA ILE A 147 -24.89 16.63 14.12
C ILE A 147 -25.65 15.42 13.56
N THR A 148 -26.63 15.65 12.68
CA THR A 148 -27.50 14.61 12.13
C THR A 148 -27.75 14.77 10.63
N GLY A 149 -28.40 13.79 10.00
CA GLY A 149 -28.79 13.82 8.60
C GLY A 149 -27.67 13.40 7.66
N GLY A 150 -27.41 14.19 6.62
CA GLY A 150 -26.41 13.86 5.60
C GLY A 150 -26.95 13.11 4.39
N SER A 151 -26.05 12.48 3.64
CA SER A 151 -26.28 11.90 2.33
C SER A 151 -25.35 10.71 2.10
N SER A 152 -25.92 9.57 1.72
CA SER A 152 -25.19 8.32 1.40
C SER A 152 -24.15 8.46 0.30
N SER A 153 -24.15 9.57 -0.44
CA SER A 153 -23.25 9.86 -1.56
C SER A 153 -22.13 10.85 -1.24
N LYS A 154 -22.04 11.37 0.00
CA LYS A 154 -21.12 12.45 0.36
C LYS A 154 -20.16 12.06 1.48
N ILE A 155 -18.99 12.70 1.45
CA ILE A 155 -18.06 12.76 2.57
C ILE A 155 -18.29 14.09 3.25
N HIS A 156 -18.89 14.12 4.44
CA HIS A 156 -19.38 15.36 5.01
C HIS A 156 -18.28 16.21 5.64
N PHE A 157 -17.28 15.58 6.24
CA PHE A 157 -16.11 16.24 6.81
C PHE A 157 -14.86 15.75 6.11
N GLN A 158 -14.05 16.66 5.59
CA GLN A 158 -12.77 16.29 4.97
C GLN A 158 -11.71 17.36 5.17
N SER A 159 -10.44 16.97 5.23
CA SER A 159 -9.30 17.88 5.28
C SER A 159 -8.28 17.54 4.19
N THR A 160 -7.58 18.55 3.68
CA THR A 160 -6.49 18.40 2.71
C THR A 160 -5.29 19.20 3.20
N GLY A 161 -4.16 18.55 3.45
CA GLY A 161 -2.94 19.22 3.96
C GLY A 161 -2.59 18.88 5.41
N ASP A 162 -1.60 19.57 5.94
CA ASP A 162 -1.08 19.34 7.29
C ASP A 162 -1.85 20.20 8.32
N LEU A 163 -3.06 19.75 8.66
CA LEU A 163 -3.99 20.50 9.53
C LEU A 163 -4.21 19.78 10.87
N GLU A 164 -4.43 20.56 11.92
CA GLU A 164 -4.91 20.05 13.21
C GLU A 164 -6.44 20.17 13.31
N ILE A 165 -7.14 19.04 13.23
CA ILE A 165 -8.61 19.00 13.33
C ILE A 165 -9.01 18.33 14.64
N THR A 166 -9.67 19.09 15.52
CA THR A 166 -10.05 18.65 16.86
C THR A 166 -11.57 18.70 17.03
N PHE A 167 -12.17 17.59 17.46
CA PHE A 167 -13.56 17.53 17.91
C PHE A 167 -13.59 17.23 19.41
N ILE A 168 -14.33 18.04 20.16
CA ILE A 168 -14.48 17.91 21.61
C ILE A 168 -15.97 17.84 21.93
N ASN A 169 -16.41 16.78 22.59
CA ASN A 169 -17.78 16.65 23.07
C ASN A 169 -18.85 16.78 21.96
N VAL A 170 -18.54 16.32 20.74
CA VAL A 170 -19.46 16.39 19.61
C VAL A 170 -20.19 15.05 19.47
N THR A 171 -21.52 15.11 19.42
CA THR A 171 -22.36 13.95 19.08
C THR A 171 -22.74 13.97 17.61
N PHE A 172 -22.40 12.92 16.88
CA PHE A 172 -22.90 12.59 15.55
C PHE A 172 -23.95 11.50 15.70
N LYS A 173 -25.17 11.75 15.23
CA LYS A 173 -26.27 10.78 15.38
C LYS A 173 -27.16 10.68 14.16
N ASP A 174 -27.65 9.47 13.88
CA ASP A 174 -28.61 9.19 12.80
C ASP A 174 -28.14 9.74 11.46
N MET A 175 -26.87 9.47 11.12
CA MET A 175 -26.25 10.02 9.91
C MET A 175 -26.09 8.99 8.80
N SER A 176 -26.23 9.46 7.57
CA SER A 176 -25.91 8.70 6.37
C SER A 176 -24.75 9.36 5.61
N ALA A 177 -23.75 8.58 5.22
CA ALA A 177 -22.60 9.10 4.48
C ALA A 177 -22.06 8.10 3.45
N SER A 178 -21.25 8.56 2.51
CA SER A 178 -20.33 7.67 1.77
C SER A 178 -19.22 7.20 2.70
N VAL A 179 -18.62 8.14 3.41
CA VAL A 179 -17.67 8.04 4.54
C VAL A 179 -17.98 9.29 5.37
N LEU A 180 -18.18 9.23 6.69
CA LEU A 180 -18.61 10.43 7.41
C LEU A 180 -17.48 11.47 7.44
N MET A 181 -16.28 11.04 7.81
CA MET A 181 -15.09 11.87 7.93
C MET A 181 -13.90 11.25 7.20
N LYS A 182 -13.25 12.01 6.31
CA LYS A 182 -12.02 11.60 5.64
C LYS A 182 -10.92 12.62 5.85
N LEU A 183 -9.95 12.28 6.69
CA LEU A 183 -8.95 13.23 7.19
C LEU A 183 -7.58 12.98 6.50
N SER A 184 -6.81 14.07 6.39
CA SER A 184 -5.61 14.21 5.55
C SER A 184 -4.45 13.24 5.87
N THR A 185 -3.45 13.21 5.00
CA THR A 185 -2.32 12.27 4.98
C THR A 185 -1.13 12.62 5.88
N SER A 186 -1.07 13.82 6.47
CA SER A 186 0.06 14.28 7.31
C SER A 186 -0.31 14.99 8.61
N GLY A 187 -1.55 15.48 8.74
CA GLY A 187 -2.01 16.28 9.88
C GLY A 187 -2.25 15.51 11.18
N ILE A 188 -2.67 16.23 12.21
CA ILE A 188 -3.01 15.70 13.54
C ILE A 188 -4.52 15.80 13.75
N ASN A 189 -5.18 14.67 14.04
CA ASN A 189 -6.63 14.65 14.24
C ASN A 189 -6.95 14.18 15.66
N LYS A 190 -7.82 14.91 16.38
CA LYS A 190 -8.17 14.61 17.77
C LYS A 190 -9.67 14.50 17.93
N PHE A 191 -10.11 13.40 18.53
CA PHE A 191 -11.48 13.18 18.95
C PHE A 191 -11.49 12.95 20.45
N ILE A 192 -12.10 13.88 21.18
CA ILE A 192 -12.12 13.87 22.64
C ILE A 192 -13.58 13.85 23.08
N ASN A 193 -13.96 12.81 23.81
CA ASN A 193 -15.33 12.62 24.31
C ASN A 193 -16.41 12.77 23.22
N CYS A 194 -16.15 12.31 22.01
CA CYS A 194 -17.13 12.37 20.92
C CYS A 194 -18.01 11.12 20.92
N SER A 195 -19.24 11.27 20.45
CA SER A 195 -20.19 10.16 20.30
C SER A 195 -20.61 10.02 18.85
N PHE A 196 -20.57 8.80 18.33
CA PHE A 196 -20.99 8.43 16.99
C PHE A 196 -22.05 7.33 17.13
N ASP A 197 -23.32 7.69 16.98
CA ASP A 197 -24.43 6.79 17.19
C ASP A 197 -25.26 6.61 15.91
N ASN A 198 -25.56 5.36 15.57
CA ASN A 198 -26.42 5.03 14.43
C ASN A 198 -25.95 5.70 13.11
N ILE A 199 -24.66 5.55 12.79
CA ILE A 199 -24.07 6.05 11.54
C ILE A 199 -24.06 4.94 10.50
N HIS A 200 -24.58 5.23 9.31
CA HIS A 200 -24.57 4.30 8.18
C HIS A 200 -23.70 4.81 7.03
N THR A 201 -22.69 4.04 6.63
CA THR A 201 -21.84 4.36 5.48
C THR A 201 -22.05 3.39 4.32
N TYR A 202 -22.25 3.93 3.12
CA TYR A 202 -22.75 3.15 1.98
C TYR A 202 -21.70 2.81 0.92
N ALA A 203 -20.56 3.50 0.88
CA ALA A 203 -19.53 3.19 -0.11
C ALA A 203 -18.84 1.86 0.20
N PHE A 204 -18.35 1.20 -0.85
CA PHE A 204 -17.39 0.11 -0.68
C PHE A 204 -16.11 0.69 -0.06
N GLN A 205 -15.54 0.00 0.93
CA GLN A 205 -14.42 0.52 1.74
C GLN A 205 -14.78 1.85 2.42
N SER A 206 -15.79 1.82 3.28
CA SER A 206 -16.25 2.98 4.04
C SER A 206 -16.20 2.73 5.54
N SER A 207 -15.98 3.82 6.26
CA SER A 207 -15.94 3.92 7.72
C SER A 207 -16.60 5.22 8.16
N VAL A 208 -16.93 5.34 9.44
CA VAL A 208 -17.33 6.62 10.04
C VAL A 208 -16.14 7.58 9.98
N ILE A 209 -14.98 7.15 10.49
CA ILE A 209 -13.74 7.92 10.43
C ILE A 209 -12.75 7.18 9.53
N TRP A 210 -12.24 7.87 8.53
CA TRP A 210 -11.19 7.38 7.64
C TRP A 210 -9.96 8.27 7.77
N ASN A 211 -8.97 7.80 8.50
CA ASN A 211 -7.68 8.47 8.61
C ASN A 211 -6.80 8.04 7.44
N ASN A 212 -6.43 8.97 6.56
CA ASN A 212 -5.72 8.62 5.32
C ASN A 212 -4.19 8.73 5.43
N GLY A 213 -3.68 9.13 6.61
CA GLY A 213 -2.27 9.27 6.99
C GLY A 213 -2.15 10.17 8.24
N GLY A 214 -0.94 10.53 8.65
CA GLY A 214 -0.72 11.38 9.83
C GLY A 214 -1.03 10.72 11.18
N TRP A 215 -1.26 11.54 12.20
CA TRP A 215 -1.54 11.10 13.58
C TRP A 215 -3.00 11.29 13.93
N MET A 216 -3.60 10.31 14.60
CA MET A 216 -4.95 10.44 15.13
C MET A 216 -5.04 9.98 16.58
N THR A 217 -5.65 10.80 17.44
CA THR A 217 -5.95 10.46 18.83
C THR A 217 -7.46 10.40 19.03
N ILE A 218 -7.94 9.30 19.59
CA ILE A 218 -9.34 9.09 19.95
C ILE A 218 -9.39 8.75 21.43
N SER A 219 -9.96 9.65 22.24
CA SER A 219 -9.95 9.53 23.70
C SER A 219 -11.36 9.71 24.26
N GLY A 220 -11.81 8.79 25.10
CA GLY A 220 -13.12 8.86 25.76
C GLY A 220 -14.31 8.80 24.79
N CYS A 221 -14.12 8.31 23.57
CA CYS A 221 -15.15 8.35 22.53
C CYS A 221 -16.03 7.10 22.52
N ASN A 222 -17.29 7.29 22.11
CA ASN A 222 -18.29 6.22 21.97
C ASN A 222 -18.68 6.03 20.50
N PHE A 223 -18.57 4.79 20.00
CA PHE A 223 -19.05 4.38 18.68
C PHE A 223 -20.09 3.29 18.85
N THR A 224 -21.36 3.63 18.58
CA THR A 224 -22.51 2.77 18.86
C THR A 224 -23.35 2.55 17.61
N ASN A 225 -23.76 1.30 17.39
CA ASN A 225 -24.75 0.94 16.36
C ASN A 225 -24.37 1.40 14.93
N CYS A 226 -23.09 1.58 14.63
CA CYS A 226 -22.66 2.03 13.32
C CYS A 226 -22.59 0.86 12.33
N ASN A 227 -23.04 1.08 11.10
CA ASN A 227 -23.05 0.08 10.04
C ASN A 227 -22.26 0.58 8.83
N ASN A 228 -21.15 -0.10 8.57
CA ASN A 228 -20.13 0.37 7.64
C ASN A 228 -19.63 -0.80 6.79
N SER A 229 -18.93 -0.51 5.69
CA SER A 229 -18.31 -1.57 4.90
C SER A 229 -17.09 -2.14 5.63
N PHE A 230 -16.21 -1.27 6.10
CA PHE A 230 -15.03 -1.54 6.93
C PHE A 230 -15.30 -0.95 8.31
N GLY A 231 -14.55 -1.33 9.36
CA GLY A 231 -14.84 -0.90 10.73
C GLY A 231 -15.17 0.58 10.91
N VAL A 232 -15.83 0.93 12.03
CA VAL A 232 -16.21 2.32 12.33
C VAL A 232 -15.06 3.30 12.13
N ILE A 233 -13.83 2.88 12.39
CA ILE A 233 -12.62 3.63 12.09
C ILE A 233 -11.72 2.81 11.16
N THR A 234 -11.18 3.47 10.13
CA THR A 234 -10.07 2.93 9.32
C THR A 234 -8.82 3.79 9.48
N ASN A 235 -7.71 3.15 9.86
CA ASN A 235 -6.36 3.69 9.79
C ASN A 235 -5.71 3.29 8.47
N HIS A 236 -5.85 4.12 7.44
CA HIS A 236 -5.44 3.76 6.09
C HIS A 236 -4.03 4.27 5.79
N LYS A 237 -3.13 3.33 5.48
CA LYS A 237 -1.75 3.64 5.11
C LYS A 237 -1.66 3.91 3.61
N THR A 238 -1.81 5.17 3.21
CA THR A 238 -1.63 5.58 1.80
C THR A 238 -0.15 5.79 1.44
N TYR A 239 0.70 6.17 2.41
CA TYR A 239 2.15 6.45 2.29
C TYR A 239 2.89 6.14 3.63
N ASP A 240 4.24 6.12 3.62
CA ASP A 240 5.22 5.95 4.73
C ASP A 240 4.78 5.16 5.98
N THR A 241 4.02 5.75 6.91
CA THR A 241 3.40 5.10 8.08
C THR A 241 2.24 5.97 8.60
N VAL A 242 1.18 5.37 9.14
CA VAL A 242 0.03 6.09 9.75
C VAL A 242 -0.13 5.68 11.21
N PHE A 243 -0.46 6.62 12.10
CA PHE A 243 -0.51 6.41 13.55
C PHE A 243 -1.90 6.66 14.12
N MET A 244 -2.31 5.81 15.06
CA MET A 244 -3.56 5.98 15.78
C MET A 244 -3.41 5.55 17.24
N ASP A 245 -3.79 6.44 18.17
CA ASP A 245 -3.95 6.14 19.59
C ASP A 245 -5.44 6.15 19.96
N VAL A 246 -5.88 5.07 20.59
CA VAL A 246 -7.25 4.89 21.08
C VAL A 246 -7.23 4.60 22.57
N GLU A 247 -7.77 5.51 23.36
CA GLU A 247 -7.71 5.45 24.82
C GLU A 247 -9.10 5.62 25.44
N ASN A 248 -9.45 4.80 26.43
CA ASN A 248 -10.70 4.93 27.18
C ASN A 248 -11.96 4.99 26.29
N CYS A 249 -11.95 4.29 25.16
CA CYS A 249 -13.04 4.34 24.18
C CYS A 249 -13.98 3.15 24.30
N ARG A 250 -15.23 3.32 23.85
CA ARG A 250 -16.23 2.27 23.76
C ARG A 250 -16.68 2.05 22.31
N PHE A 251 -16.54 0.81 21.85
CA PHE A 251 -17.05 0.34 20.56
C PHE A 251 -18.12 -0.71 20.79
N GLU A 252 -19.38 -0.39 20.50
CA GLU A 252 -20.50 -1.26 20.82
C GLU A 252 -21.47 -1.45 19.65
N ASN A 253 -21.86 -2.71 19.42
CA ASN A 253 -22.87 -3.11 18.42
C ASN A 253 -22.55 -2.61 17.00
N ASN A 254 -21.28 -2.37 16.69
CA ASN A 254 -20.89 -1.91 15.37
C ASN A 254 -20.79 -3.09 14.40
N THR A 255 -21.23 -2.87 13.17
CA THR A 255 -21.24 -3.90 12.13
C THR A 255 -20.38 -3.47 10.96
N GLY A 256 -19.35 -4.27 10.67
CA GLY A 256 -18.58 -4.23 9.44
C GLY A 256 -19.12 -5.27 8.47
N ARG A 257 -19.56 -4.83 7.28
CA ARG A 257 -20.13 -5.76 6.29
C ARG A 257 -19.11 -6.79 5.80
N TYR A 258 -17.85 -6.40 5.70
CA TYR A 258 -16.75 -7.24 5.19
C TYR A 258 -15.60 -7.31 6.19
N GLU A 259 -15.00 -6.15 6.46
CA GLU A 259 -13.85 -5.99 7.36
C GLU A 259 -14.35 -5.58 8.75
N PRO A 260 -13.47 -5.45 9.77
CA PRO A 260 -13.84 -5.70 11.15
C PRO A 260 -14.97 -4.80 11.66
N GLY A 261 -15.65 -5.20 12.73
CA GLY A 261 -16.77 -4.40 13.26
C GLY A 261 -16.37 -3.02 13.79
N ALA A 262 -15.17 -2.88 14.36
CA ALA A 262 -14.74 -1.64 15.00
C ALA A 262 -13.56 -0.94 14.30
N ILE A 263 -12.35 -1.51 14.32
CA ILE A 263 -11.13 -0.82 13.86
C ILE A 263 -10.43 -1.62 12.78
N ASN A 264 -10.24 -1.00 11.61
CA ASN A 264 -9.43 -1.53 10.53
C ASN A 264 -8.08 -0.83 10.48
N ASN A 265 -6.97 -1.54 10.69
CA ASN A 265 -5.63 -0.92 10.83
C ASN A 265 -4.63 -1.40 9.76
N CYS A 266 -4.03 -0.45 9.03
CA CYS A 266 -2.93 -0.67 8.10
C CYS A 266 -1.60 -0.01 8.55
N GLY A 267 -1.55 0.59 9.74
CA GLY A 267 -0.39 1.31 10.27
C GLY A 267 -0.05 0.92 11.71
N VAL A 268 0.39 1.90 12.50
CA VAL A 268 0.64 1.75 13.94
C VAL A 268 -0.64 2.08 14.70
N LEU A 269 -1.07 1.16 15.55
CA LEU A 269 -2.25 1.31 16.40
C LEU A 269 -1.88 1.01 17.86
N ASN A 270 -2.14 1.96 18.75
CA ASN A 270 -2.11 1.74 20.19
C ASN A 270 -3.54 1.80 20.74
N VAL A 271 -3.94 0.79 21.49
CA VAL A 271 -5.24 0.74 22.18
C VAL A 271 -5.01 0.52 23.66
N THR A 272 -5.52 1.41 24.49
CA THR A 272 -5.40 1.36 25.95
C THR A 272 -6.75 1.52 26.62
N ASP A 273 -7.00 0.71 27.65
CA ASP A 273 -8.15 0.82 28.57
C ASP A 273 -9.50 0.98 27.85
N SER A 274 -9.65 0.34 26.69
CA SER A 274 -10.81 0.48 25.81
C SER A 274 -11.68 -0.77 25.80
N THR A 275 -12.94 -0.62 25.42
CA THR A 275 -13.95 -1.67 25.49
C THR A 275 -14.62 -1.92 24.13
N PHE A 276 -14.64 -3.17 23.69
CA PHE A 276 -15.22 -3.64 22.44
C PHE A 276 -16.31 -4.69 22.74
N ILE A 277 -17.57 -4.32 22.55
CA ILE A 277 -18.72 -5.15 22.91
C ILE A 277 -19.60 -5.43 21.69
N ASN A 278 -19.93 -6.70 21.46
CA ASN A 278 -20.90 -7.11 20.44
C ASN A 278 -20.60 -6.58 19.03
N ASN A 279 -19.34 -6.24 18.72
CA ASN A 279 -18.97 -5.79 17.38
C ASN A 279 -18.96 -7.01 16.46
N LYS A 280 -19.47 -6.83 15.25
CA LYS A 280 -19.72 -7.91 14.31
C LYS A 280 -19.09 -7.62 12.97
N ALA A 281 -18.45 -8.63 12.39
CA ALA A 281 -17.99 -8.59 11.01
C ALA A 281 -18.58 -9.74 10.19
N GLY A 282 -18.92 -9.45 8.94
CA GLY A 282 -19.42 -10.46 8.00
C GLY A 282 -18.38 -11.50 7.60
N GLN A 283 -17.09 -11.13 7.62
CA GLN A 283 -15.98 -12.05 7.30
C GLN A 283 -14.92 -12.03 8.40
N TRP A 284 -14.13 -10.97 8.55
CA TRP A 284 -12.93 -11.01 9.40
C TRP A 284 -13.23 -10.70 10.87
N ALA A 285 -12.31 -10.02 11.56
CA ALA A 285 -12.36 -9.88 13.01
C ALA A 285 -13.63 -9.21 13.50
N GLY A 286 -14.23 -9.68 14.60
CA GLY A 286 -15.41 -9.03 15.15
C GLY A 286 -15.14 -7.59 15.59
N ALA A 287 -13.95 -7.31 16.15
CA ALA A 287 -13.58 -5.98 16.65
C ALA A 287 -12.45 -5.31 15.84
N ILE A 288 -11.23 -5.87 15.83
CA ILE A 288 -10.06 -5.22 15.24
C ILE A 288 -9.34 -6.14 14.24
N HIS A 289 -9.07 -5.62 13.05
CA HIS A 289 -8.24 -6.27 12.04
C HIS A 289 -6.95 -5.47 11.83
N THR A 290 -5.81 -6.16 11.87
CA THR A 290 -4.49 -5.59 11.61
C THR A 290 -3.89 -6.22 10.34
N HIS A 291 -3.69 -5.39 9.31
CA HIS A 291 -3.25 -5.81 7.98
C HIS A 291 -1.74 -6.06 7.88
N SER A 292 -1.30 -6.42 6.68
CA SER A 292 0.10 -6.70 6.34
C SER A 292 1.02 -5.54 6.72
N ASN A 293 2.18 -5.83 7.29
CA ASN A 293 3.21 -4.84 7.68
C ASN A 293 2.74 -3.74 8.67
N ALA A 294 1.57 -3.91 9.29
CA ALA A 294 1.10 -3.05 10.37
C ALA A 294 1.65 -3.49 11.73
N TYR A 295 1.41 -2.66 12.75
CA TYR A 295 1.72 -2.97 14.14
C TYR A 295 0.58 -2.51 15.03
N SER A 296 0.09 -3.42 15.88
CA SER A 296 -0.93 -3.10 16.88
C SER A 296 -0.47 -3.49 18.27
N ARG A 297 -0.62 -2.58 19.23
CA ARG A 297 -0.37 -2.81 20.65
C ARG A 297 -1.64 -2.51 21.45
N ILE A 298 -2.10 -3.49 22.21
CA ILE A 298 -3.36 -3.45 22.95
C ILE A 298 -3.08 -3.76 24.41
N VAL A 299 -3.45 -2.85 25.31
CA VAL A 299 -3.17 -2.92 26.76
C VAL A 299 -4.43 -2.62 27.58
N GLY A 300 -4.66 -3.32 28.68
CA GLY A 300 -5.72 -2.98 29.64
C GLY A 300 -7.16 -3.07 29.09
N SER A 301 -7.35 -3.69 27.92
CA SER A 301 -8.58 -3.55 27.13
C SER A 301 -9.48 -4.79 27.18
N ASN A 302 -10.77 -4.58 26.92
CA ASN A 302 -11.81 -5.60 27.07
C ASN A 302 -12.52 -5.88 25.75
N PHE A 303 -12.63 -7.16 25.41
CA PHE A 303 -13.31 -7.67 24.23
C PHE A 303 -14.38 -8.66 24.65
N THR A 304 -15.65 -8.28 24.53
CA THR A 304 -16.77 -9.07 25.00
C THR A 304 -17.75 -9.36 23.87
N ASN A 305 -18.07 -10.63 23.66
CA ASN A 305 -19.09 -11.09 22.72
C ASN A 305 -18.93 -10.55 21.29
N ASN A 306 -17.71 -10.24 20.85
CA ASN A 306 -17.47 -9.84 19.46
C ASN A 306 -17.59 -11.08 18.55
N VAL A 307 -18.11 -10.88 17.34
CA VAL A 307 -18.47 -11.96 16.42
C VAL A 307 -17.83 -11.77 15.05
N ALA A 308 -17.03 -12.75 14.65
CA ALA A 308 -16.43 -12.85 13.32
C ALA A 308 -17.14 -13.88 12.45
N GLY A 309 -17.37 -13.53 11.19
CA GLY A 309 -17.93 -14.43 10.18
C GLY A 309 -16.99 -15.55 9.75
N THR A 310 -15.67 -15.42 9.94
CA THR A 310 -14.64 -16.42 9.62
C THR A 310 -13.56 -16.51 10.70
N ASN A 311 -12.75 -15.45 10.90
CA ASN A 311 -11.52 -15.52 11.70
C ASN A 311 -11.48 -14.46 12.80
N GLY A 312 -11.01 -14.84 14.00
CA GLY A 312 -10.69 -13.92 15.08
C GLY A 312 -11.91 -13.24 15.66
N GLY A 313 -12.67 -13.93 16.52
CA GLY A 313 -13.95 -13.41 17.03
C GLY A 313 -13.85 -12.00 17.61
N ALA A 314 -12.70 -11.63 18.18
CA ALA A 314 -12.35 -10.25 18.48
C ALA A 314 -11.27 -9.68 17.55
N LEU A 315 -10.12 -10.35 17.43
CA LEU A 315 -8.91 -9.82 16.79
C LEU A 315 -8.42 -10.75 15.68
N PHE A 316 -8.03 -10.15 14.56
CA PHE A 316 -7.35 -10.83 13.47
C PHE A 316 -6.11 -10.05 13.06
N SER A 317 -4.99 -10.74 12.82
CA SER A 317 -3.73 -10.08 12.43
C SER A 317 -2.96 -10.84 11.35
N TYR A 318 -2.48 -10.10 10.37
CA TYR A 318 -1.47 -10.52 9.40
C TYR A 318 -0.03 -10.15 9.78
N SER A 319 0.14 -9.43 10.89
CA SER A 319 1.40 -8.74 11.22
C SER A 319 1.66 -8.76 12.73
N LYS A 320 2.45 -7.80 13.23
CA LYS A 320 2.86 -7.78 14.63
C LYS A 320 1.69 -7.29 15.51
N LEU A 321 1.33 -8.10 16.50
CA LEU A 321 0.27 -7.80 17.45
C LEU A 321 0.75 -8.08 18.89
N GLU A 322 0.65 -7.10 19.76
CA GLU A 322 0.93 -7.23 21.19
C GLU A 322 -0.36 -7.04 21.98
N VAL A 323 -0.69 -8.01 22.84
CA VAL A 323 -1.87 -8.02 23.71
C VAL A 323 -1.40 -8.24 25.14
N ILE A 324 -1.60 -7.26 26.00
CA ILE A 324 -1.05 -7.24 27.36
C ILE A 324 -2.15 -6.84 28.33
N ASP A 325 -2.31 -7.59 29.43
CA ASP A 325 -3.29 -7.24 30.47
C ASP A 325 -4.72 -7.02 29.92
N CYS A 326 -5.16 -7.88 29.01
CA CYS A 326 -6.45 -7.76 28.33
C CYS A 326 -7.41 -8.89 28.72
N ASN A 327 -8.71 -8.64 28.61
CA ASN A 327 -9.75 -9.64 28.84
C ASN A 327 -10.57 -9.91 27.56
N PHE A 328 -10.69 -11.18 27.21
CA PHE A 328 -11.50 -11.68 26.10
C PHE A 328 -12.57 -12.61 26.66
N ASP A 329 -13.82 -12.18 26.65
CA ASP A 329 -14.95 -12.96 27.17
C ASP A 329 -16.02 -13.21 26.11
N GLY A 330 -16.36 -14.48 25.87
CA GLY A 330 -17.49 -14.84 25.01
C GLY A 330 -17.34 -14.50 23.52
N ASN A 331 -16.14 -14.15 23.04
CA ASN A 331 -15.94 -13.85 21.62
C ASN A 331 -16.10 -15.12 20.77
N ASN A 332 -16.63 -14.96 19.56
CA ASN A 332 -17.03 -16.06 18.71
C ASN A 332 -16.58 -15.87 17.26
N ALA A 333 -15.98 -16.91 16.68
CA ALA A 333 -15.71 -16.99 15.25
C ALA A 333 -16.38 -18.23 14.64
N SER A 334 -16.77 -18.15 13.37
CA SER A 334 -17.30 -19.35 12.71
C SER A 334 -16.21 -20.41 12.48
N THR A 335 -15.00 -19.98 12.06
CA THR A 335 -14.00 -20.87 11.47
C THR A 335 -12.71 -20.96 12.27
N ASN A 336 -12.12 -19.85 12.73
CA ASN A 336 -10.79 -19.88 13.35
C ASN A 336 -10.66 -18.85 14.48
N GLY A 337 -10.08 -19.25 15.62
CA GLY A 337 -9.68 -18.33 16.69
C GLY A 337 -10.87 -17.60 17.30
N GLY A 338 -11.47 -18.16 18.35
CA GLY A 338 -12.69 -17.57 18.93
C GLY A 338 -12.47 -16.17 19.50
N ALA A 339 -11.25 -15.85 19.95
CA ALA A 339 -10.85 -14.48 20.28
C ALA A 339 -9.84 -13.93 19.27
N ILE A 340 -8.68 -14.58 19.12
CA ILE A 340 -7.55 -14.09 18.33
C ILE A 340 -7.20 -15.09 17.24
N CYS A 341 -7.01 -14.61 16.01
CA CYS A 341 -6.44 -15.41 14.94
C CYS A 341 -5.25 -14.69 14.29
N GLY A 342 -4.16 -15.45 14.08
CA GLY A 342 -2.99 -15.03 13.30
C GLY A 342 -2.89 -15.84 12.03
N TYR A 343 -2.69 -15.15 10.91
CA TYR A 343 -2.54 -15.76 9.60
C TYR A 343 -1.49 -15.00 8.77
N SER A 344 -0.62 -15.69 8.04
CA SER A 344 0.42 -15.02 7.25
C SER A 344 -0.07 -14.74 5.84
N TYR A 345 -0.34 -13.47 5.56
CA TYR A 345 -0.72 -12.93 4.26
C TYR A 345 -0.03 -11.58 4.09
N GLY A 346 0.76 -11.42 3.02
CA GLY A 346 1.57 -10.21 2.78
C GLY A 346 2.74 -9.99 3.76
N SER A 347 2.58 -10.35 5.04
CA SER A 347 3.61 -10.40 6.07
C SER A 347 3.46 -11.63 6.97
N ILE A 348 4.50 -11.90 7.76
CA ILE A 348 4.48 -12.95 8.78
C ILE A 348 3.94 -12.36 10.08
N TYR A 349 2.86 -12.92 10.63
CA TYR A 349 2.34 -12.46 11.92
C TYR A 349 3.30 -12.79 13.06
N ASN A 350 3.33 -11.90 14.05
CA ASN A 350 4.04 -12.10 15.31
C ASN A 350 3.15 -11.63 16.46
N ILE A 351 2.46 -12.58 17.08
CA ILE A 351 1.49 -12.33 18.14
C ILE A 351 2.15 -12.59 19.49
N THR A 352 2.17 -11.58 20.35
CA THR A 352 2.54 -11.72 21.76
C THR A 352 1.32 -11.46 22.64
N VAL A 353 1.03 -12.41 23.53
CA VAL A 353 -0.03 -12.33 24.54
C VAL A 353 0.59 -12.49 25.91
N LYS A 354 0.33 -11.55 26.81
CA LYS A 354 0.92 -11.54 28.16
C LYS A 354 -0.10 -11.08 29.20
N ASP A 355 -0.06 -11.68 30.38
CA ASP A 355 -0.84 -11.24 31.55
C ASP A 355 -2.34 -11.12 31.27
N SER A 356 -2.88 -11.92 30.34
CA SER A 356 -4.24 -11.73 29.79
C SER A 356 -5.19 -12.86 30.16
N ARG A 357 -6.50 -12.61 30.03
CA ARG A 357 -7.57 -13.56 30.33
C ARG A 357 -8.43 -13.87 29.11
N PHE A 358 -8.69 -15.16 28.87
CA PHE A 358 -9.57 -15.67 27.82
C PHE A 358 -10.64 -16.57 28.43
N THR A 359 -11.87 -16.10 28.50
CA THR A 359 -12.99 -16.82 29.10
C THR A 359 -14.08 -17.08 28.05
N ASN A 360 -14.63 -18.29 28.01
CA ASN A 360 -15.82 -18.60 27.20
C ASN A 360 -15.72 -18.28 25.69
N ASN A 361 -14.50 -18.12 25.13
CA ASN A 361 -14.35 -17.85 23.70
C ASN A 361 -14.56 -19.13 22.90
N ARG A 362 -15.13 -19.02 21.70
CA ARG A 362 -15.67 -20.18 20.97
C ARG A 362 -15.39 -20.10 19.48
N VAL A 363 -15.24 -21.26 18.86
CA VAL A 363 -15.31 -21.43 17.41
C VAL A 363 -16.39 -22.44 17.07
N SER A 364 -17.21 -22.15 16.05
CA SER A 364 -18.37 -22.98 15.71
C SER A 364 -18.01 -24.29 15.00
N SER A 365 -17.09 -24.26 14.02
CA SER A 365 -16.77 -25.45 13.21
C SER A 365 -15.27 -25.74 13.08
N GLY A 366 -14.44 -24.98 13.79
CA GLY A 366 -13.00 -25.04 13.61
C GLY A 366 -12.19 -24.90 14.90
N PRO A 367 -10.88 -24.66 14.73
CA PRO A 367 -9.89 -24.81 15.79
C PRO A 367 -9.51 -23.51 16.52
N GLY A 368 -8.96 -23.67 17.74
CA GLY A 368 -8.46 -22.58 18.57
C GLY A 368 -9.57 -21.76 19.22
N GLY A 369 -10.18 -22.30 20.29
CA GLY A 369 -11.36 -21.67 20.91
C GLY A 369 -11.08 -20.27 21.47
N ALA A 370 -9.86 -20.00 21.94
CA ALA A 370 -9.39 -18.65 22.22
C ALA A 370 -8.45 -18.15 21.12
N ILE A 371 -7.34 -18.84 20.90
CA ILE A 371 -6.27 -18.38 20.00
C ILE A 371 -6.00 -19.42 18.92
N ARG A 372 -5.94 -18.95 17.67
CA ARG A 372 -5.53 -19.75 16.52
C ARG A 372 -4.31 -19.11 15.85
N ALA A 373 -3.20 -19.85 15.79
CA ALA A 373 -2.01 -19.50 15.01
C ALA A 373 -1.95 -20.40 13.78
N MET A 374 -2.12 -19.85 12.58
CA MET A 374 -2.19 -20.60 11.33
C MET A 374 -0.88 -20.53 10.57
N ASN A 375 -0.35 -21.67 10.14
CA ASN A 375 0.82 -21.80 9.25
C ASN A 375 2.05 -20.98 9.74
N LEU A 376 2.99 -20.65 8.85
CA LEU A 376 4.22 -19.91 9.16
C LEU A 376 3.90 -18.63 9.97
N GLY A 377 4.46 -18.47 11.16
CA GLY A 377 4.26 -17.30 12.02
C GLY A 377 4.65 -17.55 13.47
N TYR A 378 4.60 -16.51 14.30
CA TYR A 378 5.05 -16.58 15.68
C TYR A 378 3.90 -16.29 16.65
N LEU A 379 3.72 -17.17 17.63
CA LEU A 379 2.81 -16.97 18.75
C LEU A 379 3.56 -17.15 20.07
N ASN A 380 3.61 -16.10 20.89
CA ASN A 380 4.19 -16.09 22.22
C ASN A 380 3.11 -15.79 23.27
N VAL A 381 2.77 -16.75 24.12
CA VAL A 381 1.74 -16.59 25.16
C VAL A 381 2.35 -16.89 26.53
N SER A 382 2.22 -15.95 27.46
CA SER A 382 2.73 -16.13 28.81
C SER A 382 1.91 -15.48 29.91
N TYR A 383 2.00 -16.04 31.12
CA TYR A 383 1.36 -15.52 32.32
C TYR A 383 -0.16 -15.28 32.15
N SER A 384 -0.80 -16.03 31.26
CA SER A 384 -2.19 -15.81 30.87
C SER A 384 -3.10 -16.94 31.33
N ASN A 385 -4.38 -16.63 31.52
CA ASN A 385 -5.40 -17.59 31.97
C ASN A 385 -6.44 -17.85 30.87
N PHE A 386 -6.65 -19.13 30.58
CA PHE A 386 -7.67 -19.62 29.66
C PHE A 386 -8.70 -20.39 30.47
N THR A 387 -9.96 -19.99 30.42
CA THR A 387 -11.05 -20.64 31.15
C THR A 387 -12.23 -20.97 30.23
N ASN A 388 -12.61 -22.24 30.16
CA ASN A 388 -13.83 -22.69 29.47
C ASN A 388 -13.96 -22.21 28.01
N ASN A 389 -12.85 -22.18 27.27
CA ASN A 389 -12.88 -21.88 25.85
C ASN A 389 -13.26 -23.14 25.04
N HIS A 390 -13.84 -22.97 23.86
CA HIS A 390 -14.47 -24.05 23.11
C HIS A 390 -14.00 -24.10 21.65
N ALA A 391 -13.47 -25.25 21.24
CA ALA A 391 -13.22 -25.58 19.83
C ALA A 391 -13.07 -27.09 19.63
N SER A 392 -13.34 -27.55 18.41
CA SER A 392 -13.20 -28.97 18.03
C SER A 392 -11.76 -29.46 18.09
N ASN A 393 -10.78 -28.56 18.01
CA ASN A 393 -9.36 -28.87 18.12
C ASN A 393 -8.58 -27.69 18.74
N GLY A 394 -7.92 -27.92 19.87
CA GLY A 394 -7.30 -26.86 20.67
C GLY A 394 -8.36 -26.00 21.32
N GLN A 395 -9.01 -26.52 22.38
CA GLN A 395 -10.13 -25.82 23.06
C GLN A 395 -9.74 -24.39 23.48
N ALA A 396 -8.49 -24.19 23.91
CA ALA A 396 -7.93 -22.86 24.17
C ALA A 396 -7.06 -22.38 23.00
N ILE A 397 -5.98 -23.08 22.71
CA ILE A 397 -4.97 -22.66 21.72
C ILE A 397 -4.76 -23.73 20.68
N SER A 398 -4.75 -23.33 19.41
CA SER A 398 -4.41 -24.21 18.29
C SER A 398 -3.35 -23.57 17.39
N GLY A 399 -2.21 -24.25 17.28
CA GLY A 399 -1.15 -23.96 16.31
C GLY A 399 -0.95 -25.15 15.39
N ILE A 400 -1.91 -25.38 14.47
CA ILE A 400 -1.78 -26.46 13.48
C ILE A 400 -1.64 -25.91 12.06
N THR A 401 -0.93 -26.68 11.24
CA THR A 401 -0.69 -26.41 9.83
C THR A 401 -1.83 -26.98 9.01
N GLU A 402 -2.40 -26.16 8.13
CA GLU A 402 -3.38 -26.61 7.16
C GLU A 402 -2.89 -26.28 5.75
N THR A 403 -3.06 -27.23 4.83
CA THR A 403 -2.83 -26.99 3.40
C THR A 403 -3.95 -26.09 2.91
N ILE A 404 -3.66 -24.79 2.79
CA ILE A 404 -4.60 -23.81 2.25
C ILE A 404 -4.08 -23.33 0.90
N THR A 405 -4.97 -23.33 -0.10
CA THR A 405 -4.69 -22.91 -1.47
C THR A 405 -5.34 -21.55 -1.67
N TYR A 406 -4.56 -20.47 -1.80
CA TYR A 406 -5.09 -19.11 -2.04
C TYR A 406 -5.03 -18.74 -3.51
N CYS A 407 -6.07 -18.09 -4.05
CA CYS A 407 -6.16 -17.73 -5.46
C CYS A 407 -5.88 -16.23 -5.63
N ASN A 408 -4.74 -15.86 -6.22
CA ASN A 408 -4.44 -14.44 -6.45
C ASN A 408 -5.05 -13.97 -7.78
N CYS A 409 -6.26 -13.41 -7.77
CA CYS A 409 -6.92 -12.87 -8.97
C CYS A 409 -7.24 -11.36 -8.79
N VAL A 410 -6.49 -10.48 -9.45
CA VAL A 410 -6.51 -9.02 -9.21
C VAL A 410 -7.64 -8.25 -9.93
N ASN A 411 -8.67 -8.90 -10.51
CA ASN A 411 -9.73 -8.15 -11.22
C ASN A 411 -11.02 -8.91 -11.58
N CYS A 412 -11.49 -9.86 -10.76
CA CYS A 412 -12.65 -10.68 -11.12
C CYS A 412 -13.83 -10.51 -10.15
N THR A 413 -14.97 -10.02 -10.66
CA THR A 413 -16.30 -10.09 -10.02
C THR A 413 -16.90 -11.51 -10.12
N CYS A 414 -16.14 -12.56 -9.77
CA CYS A 414 -16.61 -13.93 -9.88
C CYS A 414 -16.55 -14.64 -8.52
N PRO A 415 -17.69 -14.93 -7.87
CA PRO A 415 -17.72 -15.56 -6.56
C PRO A 415 -17.32 -17.05 -6.55
N ASN A 416 -17.05 -17.68 -7.71
CA ASN A 416 -16.72 -19.10 -7.83
C ASN A 416 -15.90 -19.38 -9.11
N CYS A 417 -14.58 -19.57 -9.04
CA CYS A 417 -13.80 -19.99 -10.23
C CYS A 417 -12.65 -20.97 -9.93
N PRO A 418 -12.87 -22.29 -10.04
CA PRO A 418 -11.80 -23.29 -9.92
C PRO A 418 -10.91 -23.43 -11.17
N ASN A 419 -11.14 -22.65 -12.25
CA ASN A 419 -10.54 -22.90 -13.58
C ASN A 419 -10.09 -21.63 -14.32
N CYS A 420 -9.65 -20.57 -13.62
CA CYS A 420 -9.07 -19.40 -14.28
C CYS A 420 -7.62 -19.68 -14.70
N GLU A 421 -7.30 -19.59 -16.00
CA GLU A 421 -5.95 -19.84 -16.55
C GLU A 421 -4.89 -18.80 -16.09
N ASN A 422 -5.27 -17.78 -15.30
CA ASN A 422 -4.43 -16.63 -14.93
C ASN A 422 -4.19 -16.45 -13.41
N CYS A 423 -4.56 -17.38 -12.53
CA CYS A 423 -4.35 -17.20 -11.08
C CYS A 423 -3.27 -18.15 -10.53
N THR A 424 -2.31 -17.59 -9.79
CA THR A 424 -1.27 -18.33 -9.08
C THR A 424 -1.80 -18.75 -7.71
N HIS A 425 -1.55 -20.02 -7.35
CA HIS A 425 -1.92 -20.57 -6.06
C HIS A 425 -0.70 -20.78 -5.18
N TYR A 426 -0.65 -20.10 -4.04
CA TYR A 426 0.39 -20.32 -3.01
C TYR A 426 -0.12 -21.34 -1.99
N ILE A 427 0.71 -22.34 -1.70
CA ILE A 427 0.45 -23.36 -0.68
C ILE A 427 1.52 -23.22 0.39
N SER A 428 1.17 -22.70 1.56
CA SER A 428 2.08 -22.74 2.72
C SER A 428 1.81 -24.01 3.53
N ASN A 429 2.82 -24.87 3.68
CA ASN A 429 2.73 -26.10 4.49
C ASN A 429 3.66 -26.04 5.73
N GLU A 430 4.10 -24.85 6.12
CA GLU A 430 5.00 -24.64 7.25
C GLU A 430 4.21 -24.40 8.54
N SER A 431 4.72 -24.91 9.67
CA SER A 431 4.04 -24.84 10.97
C SER A 431 4.35 -23.54 11.70
N ALA A 432 3.41 -23.07 12.52
CA ALA A 432 3.62 -21.92 13.40
C ALA A 432 4.66 -22.25 14.48
N ASN A 433 5.47 -21.24 14.85
CA ASN A 433 6.42 -21.33 15.96
C ASN A 433 5.75 -20.83 17.24
N LEU A 434 5.57 -21.74 18.20
CA LEU A 434 4.80 -21.48 19.42
C LEU A 434 5.70 -21.41 20.66
N LYS A 435 5.59 -20.32 21.44
CA LYS A 435 6.19 -20.19 22.77
C LYS A 435 5.09 -20.01 23.80
N LEU A 436 4.76 -21.07 24.52
CA LEU A 436 3.69 -21.09 25.51
C LEU A 436 4.29 -21.42 26.88
N TYR A 437 4.32 -20.45 27.80
CA TYR A 437 4.90 -20.69 29.12
C TYR A 437 4.23 -19.94 30.26
N ASN A 438 4.24 -20.54 31.45
CA ASN A 438 3.64 -19.97 32.66
C ASN A 438 2.15 -19.64 32.51
N ASN A 439 1.39 -20.41 31.72
CA ASN A 439 -0.05 -20.20 31.53
C ASN A 439 -0.88 -21.17 32.36
N ILE A 440 -2.12 -20.77 32.65
CA ILE A 440 -3.12 -21.58 33.35
C ILE A 440 -4.28 -21.87 32.40
N TYR A 441 -4.66 -23.15 32.32
CA TYR A 441 -5.82 -23.62 31.56
C TYR A 441 -6.81 -24.27 32.53
N LEU A 442 -8.05 -23.77 32.54
CA LEU A 442 -9.07 -24.15 33.52
C LEU A 442 -10.37 -24.56 32.83
N ASN A 443 -10.95 -25.69 33.25
CA ASN A 443 -12.30 -26.14 32.87
C ASN A 443 -12.53 -26.33 31.36
N HIS A 444 -11.53 -26.82 30.61
CA HIS A 444 -11.71 -27.23 29.21
C HIS A 444 -12.11 -28.71 29.15
N THR A 445 -13.37 -29.01 29.47
CA THR A 445 -13.82 -30.38 29.80
C THR A 445 -14.26 -31.22 28.60
N GLU A 446 -14.10 -30.72 27.38
CA GLU A 446 -14.51 -31.46 26.19
C GLU A 446 -13.49 -32.54 25.80
N THR A 447 -13.80 -33.29 24.75
CA THR A 447 -12.98 -34.44 24.34
C THR A 447 -11.69 -34.06 23.63
N SER A 448 -11.61 -32.88 23.02
CA SER A 448 -10.44 -32.39 22.30
C SER A 448 -9.34 -31.92 23.26
N ASP A 449 -8.09 -31.91 22.82
CA ASP A 449 -7.02 -31.34 23.63
C ASP A 449 -7.21 -29.83 23.83
N THR A 450 -6.87 -29.37 25.03
CA THR A 450 -6.96 -27.96 25.42
C THR A 450 -5.99 -27.10 24.60
N VAL A 451 -4.77 -27.60 24.40
CA VAL A 451 -3.77 -27.03 23.51
C VAL A 451 -3.37 -28.05 22.46
N THR A 452 -3.40 -27.64 21.19
CA THR A 452 -2.92 -28.45 20.06
C THR A 452 -1.83 -27.70 19.29
N ILE A 453 -0.71 -28.38 19.05
CA ILE A 453 0.44 -27.92 18.27
C ILE A 453 0.77 -28.99 17.24
N SER A 454 0.88 -28.61 15.96
CA SER A 454 1.47 -29.47 14.91
C SER A 454 2.86 -28.94 14.57
N GLY A 455 3.84 -29.84 14.47
CA GLY A 455 5.24 -29.48 14.19
C GLY A 455 6.15 -29.64 15.40
N ASN A 456 7.46 -29.52 15.17
CA ASN A 456 8.49 -29.75 16.18
C ASN A 456 9.06 -28.44 16.78
N GLU A 457 8.62 -27.28 16.29
CA GLU A 457 9.14 -25.98 16.69
C GLU A 457 8.23 -25.31 17.74
N TYR A 458 8.42 -25.69 19.00
CA TYR A 458 7.72 -25.04 20.11
C TYR A 458 8.57 -24.99 21.39
N ILE A 459 8.25 -24.02 22.25
CA ILE A 459 8.66 -23.96 23.65
C ILE A 459 7.40 -24.09 24.49
N PHE A 460 7.34 -25.12 25.35
CA PHE A 460 6.15 -25.40 26.15
C PHE A 460 6.53 -25.68 27.61
N ASN A 461 6.62 -24.67 28.46
CA ASN A 461 7.16 -24.80 29.83
C ASN A 461 6.23 -24.25 30.91
N ASN A 462 6.21 -24.86 32.09
CA ASN A 462 5.51 -24.36 33.28
C ASN A 462 4.02 -24.06 33.10
N ASN A 463 3.34 -24.74 32.18
CA ASN A 463 1.91 -24.59 31.98
C ASN A 463 1.12 -25.50 32.94
N VAL A 464 -0.03 -25.03 33.43
CA VAL A 464 -0.87 -25.76 34.40
C VAL A 464 -2.26 -26.00 33.82
N PHE A 465 -2.66 -27.26 33.73
CA PHE A 465 -3.98 -27.67 33.26
C PHE A 465 -4.79 -28.23 34.44
N ILE A 466 -5.88 -27.53 34.77
CA ILE A 466 -6.79 -27.86 35.87
C ILE A 466 -8.15 -28.17 35.28
N ASN A 467 -8.69 -29.36 35.58
CA ASN A 467 -9.96 -29.84 35.06
C ASN A 467 -10.10 -29.60 33.54
N SER A 468 -9.02 -29.85 32.81
CA SER A 468 -8.90 -29.53 31.38
C SER A 468 -8.34 -30.75 30.67
N THR A 469 -9.01 -31.20 29.61
CA THR A 469 -8.60 -32.37 28.83
C THR A 469 -7.32 -32.05 28.06
N GLN A 470 -6.21 -32.71 28.45
CA GLN A 470 -4.95 -32.65 27.71
C GLN A 470 -4.33 -34.06 27.64
N ASN A 471 -4.56 -34.73 26.51
CA ASN A 471 -4.04 -36.08 26.23
C ASN A 471 -2.64 -36.03 25.62
N THR A 472 -2.36 -35.05 24.74
CA THR A 472 -1.03 -34.86 24.18
C THR A 472 -0.09 -34.20 25.19
N VAL A 473 1.05 -34.83 25.43
CA VAL A 473 2.13 -34.30 26.28
C VAL A 473 3.22 -33.71 25.41
N TYR A 474 3.51 -32.43 25.58
CA TYR A 474 4.54 -31.70 24.83
C TYR A 474 5.87 -31.71 25.58
N ASN A 475 6.98 -31.71 24.83
CA ASN A 475 8.33 -31.69 25.40
C ASN A 475 8.60 -30.33 26.05
N GLY A 476 8.81 -30.33 27.37
CA GLY A 476 9.20 -29.14 28.13
C GLY A 476 9.16 -29.38 29.64
N THR A 477 9.70 -28.43 30.39
CA THR A 477 9.90 -28.57 31.84
C THR A 477 8.80 -27.88 32.65
N GLY A 478 8.47 -28.42 33.82
CA GLY A 478 7.56 -27.79 34.79
C GLY A 478 6.07 -27.80 34.47
N ASN A 479 5.64 -28.41 33.36
CA ASN A 479 4.21 -28.52 33.02
C ASN A 479 3.47 -29.48 33.97
N LYS A 480 2.22 -29.15 34.31
CA LYS A 480 1.31 -29.97 35.12
C LYS A 480 0.02 -30.23 34.36
N TYR A 481 -0.27 -31.49 34.07
CA TYR A 481 -1.42 -31.89 33.24
C TYR A 481 -2.54 -32.52 34.08
N ASN A 482 -3.79 -32.29 33.68
CA ASN A 482 -4.99 -32.97 34.17
C ASN A 482 -5.13 -32.97 35.72
N LEU A 483 -4.86 -31.84 36.36
CA LEU A 483 -5.06 -31.69 37.81
C LEU A 483 -6.56 -31.66 38.16
N THR A 484 -6.96 -32.36 39.22
CA THR A 484 -8.35 -32.43 39.70
C THR A 484 -8.66 -31.40 40.80
N ASP A 485 -7.65 -30.97 41.54
CA ASP A 485 -7.76 -29.98 42.62
C ASP A 485 -6.94 -28.74 42.29
N TYR A 486 -7.38 -27.60 42.84
CA TYR A 486 -6.75 -26.29 42.68
C TYR A 486 -5.62 -26.12 43.72
N PRO A 487 -4.33 -26.34 43.40
CA PRO A 487 -3.27 -25.88 44.28
C PRO A 487 -3.27 -24.36 44.23
N ASN A 488 -3.50 -23.73 45.39
CA ASN A 488 -3.48 -22.28 45.58
C ASN A 488 -2.29 -21.67 44.81
N PRO A 489 -2.50 -20.78 43.82
CA PRO A 489 -1.44 -20.34 42.92
C PRO A 489 -0.46 -19.44 43.68
N ILE A 490 0.68 -20.02 44.07
CA ILE A 490 1.86 -19.27 44.51
C ILE A 490 2.61 -18.83 43.24
N PHE A 491 2.07 -17.82 42.56
CA PHE A 491 2.80 -16.87 41.74
C PHE A 491 1.98 -15.57 41.79
N GLY A 492 2.38 -14.65 42.67
CA GLY A 492 1.80 -13.30 42.74
C GLY A 492 1.94 -12.58 41.39
N GLN A 493 1.05 -11.69 41.00
CA GLN A 493 0.38 -10.72 41.84
C GLN A 493 -1.13 -10.64 41.54
N THR A 494 -1.86 -10.26 42.57
CA THR A 494 -3.10 -9.49 42.48
C THR A 494 -2.90 -8.34 41.49
N LEU A 495 -3.41 -8.48 40.27
CA LEU A 495 -3.92 -7.34 39.50
C LEU A 495 -5.39 -7.62 39.24
N SER A 496 -6.16 -7.73 40.32
CA SER A 496 -7.52 -7.22 40.28
C SER A 496 -7.42 -5.70 40.28
N LYS A 497 -7.01 -5.10 39.15
CA LYS A 497 -7.74 -3.90 38.75
C LYS A 497 -9.17 -4.36 38.44
N PRO A 498 -10.20 -3.61 38.84
CA PRO A 498 -11.58 -4.00 38.56
C PRO A 498 -11.71 -4.31 37.07
N ILE A 499 -12.49 -5.34 36.77
CA ILE A 499 -12.80 -5.75 35.41
C ILE A 499 -13.47 -4.55 34.72
N LEU A 500 -12.71 -3.79 33.94
CA LEU A 500 -13.26 -2.75 33.08
C LEU A 500 -14.21 -3.44 32.08
N GLY A 501 -15.42 -2.92 31.92
CA GLY A 501 -16.36 -3.39 30.90
C GLY A 501 -17.20 -4.65 31.18
N SER A 502 -17.07 -5.35 32.32
CA SER A 502 -18.03 -6.41 32.71
C SER A 502 -19.17 -5.90 33.61
N PHE A 503 -19.72 -4.73 33.32
CA PHE A 503 -21.03 -4.37 33.83
C PHE A 503 -22.02 -4.60 32.70
N ALA A 504 -22.73 -5.73 32.80
CA ALA A 504 -24.07 -5.77 32.27
C ALA A 504 -24.81 -4.54 32.82
N LEU A 505 -25.53 -3.82 31.97
CA LEU A 505 -26.55 -2.88 32.40
C LEU A 505 -27.54 -3.66 33.26
N GLY A 506 -27.34 -3.62 34.58
CA GLY A 506 -28.06 -4.46 35.53
C GLY A 506 -27.29 -4.72 36.83
N ASP A 507 -26.76 -3.68 37.46
CA ASP A 507 -27.05 -3.31 38.87
C ASP A 507 -26.23 -2.05 39.21
N SER A 508 -26.92 -0.91 39.30
CA SER A 508 -26.51 0.37 39.93
C SER A 508 -25.26 1.16 39.49
N ASP A 509 -24.32 0.64 38.69
CA ASP A 509 -23.16 1.44 38.24
C ASP A 509 -23.39 2.08 36.85
N HIS A 510 -23.44 3.41 36.81
CA HIS A 510 -23.69 4.16 35.57
C HIS A 510 -22.37 4.58 34.88
N ALA A 511 -22.21 4.23 33.61
CA ALA A 511 -21.10 4.73 32.79
C ALA A 511 -21.27 6.21 32.39
N VAL A 512 -22.51 6.69 32.38
CA VAL A 512 -22.87 8.09 32.12
C VAL A 512 -23.94 8.52 33.12
N ILE A 513 -23.69 9.63 33.81
CA ILE A 513 -24.64 10.23 34.77
C ILE A 513 -24.96 11.67 34.38
N TYR A 514 -26.23 12.04 34.49
CA TYR A 514 -26.71 13.41 34.33
C TYR A 514 -27.03 14.05 35.68
N VAL A 515 -26.59 15.30 35.88
CA VAL A 515 -26.80 16.05 37.12
C VAL A 515 -27.38 17.43 36.83
N ASN A 516 -28.53 17.72 37.43
CA ASN A 516 -29.18 19.02 37.37
C ASN A 516 -29.49 19.52 38.78
N SER A 517 -28.66 20.42 39.29
CA SER A 517 -28.83 20.96 40.65
C SER A 517 -30.11 21.77 40.85
N SER A 518 -30.77 22.19 39.77
CA SER A 518 -32.06 22.89 39.86
C SER A 518 -33.26 21.97 40.10
N LYS A 519 -33.08 20.65 40.22
CA LYS A 519 -34.18 19.71 40.46
C LYS A 519 -34.57 19.60 41.93
N GLU A 520 -35.88 19.66 42.19
CA GLU A 520 -36.43 19.47 43.54
C GLU A 520 -36.25 18.03 44.05
N GLU A 521 -36.41 17.03 43.19
CA GLU A 521 -36.24 15.60 43.52
C GLU A 521 -35.13 14.97 42.67
N ALA A 522 -34.25 14.20 43.33
CA ALA A 522 -33.19 13.43 42.69
C ALA A 522 -33.77 12.21 41.98
N GLY A 523 -33.40 12.00 40.72
CA GLY A 523 -33.56 10.70 40.06
C GLY A 523 -32.34 9.81 40.25
N ASP A 524 -32.17 8.83 39.36
CA ASP A 524 -31.06 7.86 39.36
C ASP A 524 -29.86 8.27 38.49
N GLY A 525 -29.90 9.45 37.88
CA GLY A 525 -28.85 9.95 37.00
C GLY A 525 -28.84 9.33 35.60
N SER A 526 -29.78 8.45 35.25
CA SER A 526 -29.79 7.73 33.95
C SER A 526 -30.09 8.61 32.73
N SER A 527 -30.73 9.77 32.95
CA SER A 527 -31.10 10.72 31.90
C SER A 527 -31.27 12.13 32.49
N TRP A 528 -31.41 13.18 31.66
CA TRP A 528 -31.79 14.50 32.16
C TRP A 528 -33.14 14.50 32.93
N ALA A 529 -34.10 13.67 32.48
CA ALA A 529 -35.40 13.51 33.10
C ALA A 529 -35.33 12.82 34.47
N GLU A 530 -34.31 12.00 34.70
CA GLU A 530 -34.01 11.32 35.97
C GLU A 530 -32.68 11.80 36.59
N ALA A 531 -32.22 13.00 36.24
CA ALA A 531 -30.91 13.49 36.70
C ALA A 531 -30.81 13.54 38.23
N TYR A 532 -29.62 13.27 38.76
CA TYR A 532 -29.28 13.61 40.14
C TYR A 532 -29.44 15.11 40.35
N ASN A 533 -29.82 15.51 41.56
CA ASN A 533 -29.86 16.92 41.94
C ASN A 533 -28.56 17.39 42.63
N ASP A 534 -27.59 16.51 42.84
CA ASP A 534 -26.27 16.88 43.34
C ASP A 534 -25.15 16.05 42.70
N MET A 535 -23.96 16.66 42.64
CA MET A 535 -22.80 16.06 42.00
C MET A 535 -22.14 14.98 42.87
N TYR A 536 -22.34 15.00 44.19
CA TYR A 536 -21.70 14.07 45.11
C TYR A 536 -22.27 12.66 44.96
N SER A 537 -23.60 12.54 44.88
CA SER A 537 -24.27 11.27 44.57
C SER A 537 -23.85 10.75 43.20
N ALA A 538 -23.76 11.63 42.19
CA ALA A 538 -23.27 11.24 40.87
C ALA A 538 -21.83 10.67 40.90
N ILE A 539 -20.93 11.29 41.66
CA ILE A 539 -19.54 10.79 41.82
C ILE A 539 -19.52 9.42 42.51
N THR A 540 -20.38 9.22 43.51
CA THR A 540 -20.45 7.95 44.26
C THR A 540 -20.88 6.80 43.34
N ASP A 541 -21.86 7.05 42.47
CA ASP A 541 -22.52 6.02 41.66
C ASP A 541 -21.95 5.87 40.24
N ILE A 542 -21.04 6.77 39.82
CA ILE A 542 -20.39 6.66 38.51
C ILE A 542 -19.44 5.46 38.48
N SER A 543 -19.39 4.74 37.35
CA SER A 543 -18.36 3.72 37.12
C SER A 543 -16.97 4.35 36.93
N ASP A 544 -15.93 3.56 37.11
CA ASP A 544 -14.58 3.92 36.68
C ASP A 544 -14.55 4.27 35.17
N ASN A 545 -13.77 5.28 34.79
CA ASN A 545 -13.77 5.96 33.48
C ASN A 545 -15.13 6.58 33.06
N GLY A 546 -16.10 6.71 33.98
CA GLY A 546 -17.42 7.22 33.65
C GLY A 546 -17.49 8.74 33.47
N ILE A 547 -18.58 9.19 32.85
CA ILE A 547 -18.81 10.58 32.47
C ILE A 547 -19.98 11.18 33.25
N ILE A 548 -19.78 12.34 33.85
CA ILE A 548 -20.80 13.11 34.54
C ILE A 548 -21.11 14.38 33.73
N TYR A 549 -22.35 14.53 33.29
CA TYR A 549 -22.85 15.73 32.63
C TYR A 549 -23.54 16.65 33.62
N LEU A 550 -23.14 17.92 33.63
CA LEU A 550 -23.70 18.95 34.51
C LEU A 550 -24.54 19.95 33.70
N ALA A 551 -25.83 20.08 34.05
CA ALA A 551 -26.73 21.07 33.44
C ALA A 551 -26.25 22.52 33.71
N PRO A 552 -26.71 23.49 32.91
CA PRO A 552 -26.69 24.89 33.33
C PRO A 552 -27.56 25.06 34.58
N SER A 553 -27.06 25.75 35.61
CA SER A 553 -27.80 25.94 36.85
C SER A 553 -27.42 27.25 37.55
N SER A 554 -28.42 27.94 38.11
CA SER A 554 -28.19 29.06 39.04
C SER A 554 -27.66 28.58 40.40
N GLU A 555 -27.83 27.29 40.72
CA GLU A 555 -27.33 26.65 41.93
C GLU A 555 -25.99 25.98 41.68
N LYS A 556 -25.01 26.26 42.55
CA LYS A 556 -23.65 25.76 42.38
C LYS A 556 -23.60 24.26 42.67
N TYR A 557 -22.99 23.48 41.78
CA TYR A 557 -22.64 22.10 42.07
C TYR A 557 -21.58 22.05 43.17
N SER A 558 -21.81 21.30 44.24
CA SER A 558 -20.80 21.06 45.28
C SER A 558 -20.54 19.57 45.40
N GLY A 559 -19.28 19.19 45.37
CA GLY A 559 -18.84 17.80 45.58
C GLY A 559 -17.33 17.77 45.78
N SER A 560 -16.87 16.83 46.59
CA SER A 560 -15.46 16.45 46.68
C SER A 560 -15.34 15.07 46.06
N ILE A 561 -14.40 14.90 45.14
CA ILE A 561 -14.18 13.60 44.50
C ILE A 561 -13.26 12.79 45.40
N SER A 562 -13.84 11.84 46.14
CA SER A 562 -13.11 10.98 47.07
C SER A 562 -12.92 9.53 46.59
N ASP A 563 -13.22 9.24 45.32
CA ASP A 563 -13.33 7.85 44.86
C ASP A 563 -12.09 7.41 44.08
N GLU A 564 -11.70 6.15 44.20
CA GLU A 564 -10.60 5.50 43.47
C GLU A 564 -10.97 5.14 42.02
N LYS A 565 -11.42 6.14 41.24
CA LYS A 565 -11.94 5.99 39.87
C LYS A 565 -11.33 7.04 38.94
N ASN A 566 -11.19 6.81 37.66
CA ASN A 566 -11.02 7.86 36.65
C ASN A 566 -12.39 8.46 36.32
N ILE A 567 -12.53 9.78 36.25
CA ILE A 567 -13.84 10.41 35.99
C ILE A 567 -13.66 11.59 35.03
N THR A 568 -14.61 11.74 34.10
CA THR A 568 -14.76 12.94 33.27
C THR A 568 -16.02 13.71 33.67
N ILE A 569 -15.90 15.00 33.97
CA ILE A 569 -17.00 15.90 34.33
C ILE A 569 -17.12 16.99 33.27
N ILE A 570 -18.31 17.12 32.68
CA ILE A 570 -18.53 17.98 31.53
C ILE A 570 -19.66 18.96 31.82
N GLY A 571 -19.34 20.25 31.73
CA GLY A 571 -20.33 21.30 31.76
C GLY A 571 -20.99 21.52 30.42
N PHE A 572 -22.29 21.73 30.49
CA PHE A 572 -23.12 21.97 29.32
C PHE A 572 -22.84 23.35 28.70
N ASP A 573 -22.64 24.35 29.56
CA ASP A 573 -22.34 25.72 29.18
C ASP A 573 -21.31 26.26 30.17
N LYS A 574 -20.11 26.61 29.68
CA LYS A 574 -19.03 27.17 30.52
C LYS A 574 -19.54 28.26 31.44
N SER A 575 -20.38 29.18 30.95
CA SER A 575 -20.82 30.36 31.70
C SER A 575 -21.88 30.05 32.78
N ASN A 576 -22.68 29.01 32.54
CA ASN A 576 -23.86 28.71 33.37
C ASN A 576 -23.75 27.38 34.12
N THR A 577 -22.73 26.57 33.86
CA THR A 577 -22.42 25.36 34.63
C THR A 577 -21.35 25.69 35.66
N ILE A 578 -21.82 26.08 36.86
CA ILE A 578 -20.97 26.59 37.93
C ILE A 578 -20.74 25.50 38.98
N VAL A 579 -19.48 25.10 39.14
CA VAL A 579 -19.04 24.17 40.18
C VAL A 579 -18.34 24.95 41.30
N SER A 580 -18.77 24.74 42.53
CA SER A 580 -18.14 25.26 43.75
C SER A 580 -17.45 24.11 44.48
N MET A 581 -16.17 23.89 44.18
CA MET A 581 -15.39 22.81 44.80
C MET A 581 -14.59 23.34 46.00
N GLY A 582 -14.58 22.57 47.08
CA GLY A 582 -13.65 22.77 48.20
C GLY A 582 -12.51 21.74 48.26
N TYR A 583 -12.52 20.74 47.37
CA TYR A 583 -11.52 19.69 47.26
C TYR A 583 -11.69 18.95 45.92
N VAL A 584 -10.62 18.73 45.15
CA VAL A 584 -10.58 18.07 43.84
C VAL A 584 -9.69 16.80 43.90
N GLY A 585 -9.88 15.97 44.94
CA GLY A 585 -9.14 14.70 45.13
C GLY A 585 -9.33 14.08 46.52
N THR A 586 -8.87 12.84 46.72
CA THR A 586 -8.63 12.25 48.04
C THR A 586 -7.21 12.53 48.51
N ILE A 587 -7.00 12.40 49.83
CA ILE A 587 -5.71 11.97 50.38
C ILE A 587 -5.32 10.70 49.62
N ALA A 588 -4.25 10.76 48.84
CA ALA A 588 -3.72 9.58 48.17
C ALA A 588 -3.59 8.47 49.21
N ASP A 589 -4.24 7.33 48.97
CA ASP A 589 -3.95 6.16 49.78
C ASP A 589 -2.45 5.86 49.59
N ASN A 590 -1.79 5.23 50.57
CA ASN A 590 -0.36 4.95 50.49
C ASN A 590 0.00 3.92 49.37
N SER A 591 -0.83 3.76 48.33
CA SER A 591 -0.71 2.77 47.25
C SER A 591 0.17 3.22 46.08
N GLY A 592 0.39 4.52 45.87
CA GLY A 592 1.14 5.03 44.72
C GLY A 592 0.35 5.12 43.41
N ILE A 593 -0.97 4.89 43.41
CA ILE A 593 -1.81 4.89 42.21
C ILE A 593 -2.34 6.31 41.93
N HIS A 594 -2.25 6.77 40.67
CA HIS A 594 -2.81 8.04 40.20
C HIS A 594 -4.13 7.78 39.46
N TYR A 595 -5.19 8.52 39.82
CA TYR A 595 -6.49 8.48 39.14
C TYR A 595 -6.68 9.75 38.31
N LYS A 596 -7.05 9.59 37.03
CA LYS A 596 -7.23 10.71 36.11
C LYS A 596 -8.60 11.39 36.29
N ARG A 597 -8.58 12.71 36.44
CA ARG A 597 -9.77 13.58 36.49
C ARG A 597 -9.79 14.51 35.29
N THR A 598 -10.85 14.50 34.52
CA THR A 598 -11.00 15.41 33.39
C THR A 598 -12.19 16.33 33.62
N TYR A 599 -12.00 17.63 33.53
CA TYR A 599 -13.05 18.65 33.61
C TYR A 599 -13.13 19.40 32.30
N ILE A 600 -14.32 19.50 31.71
CA ILE A 600 -14.50 20.09 30.38
C ILE A 600 -15.61 21.13 30.42
N ASN A 601 -15.38 22.32 29.86
CA ASN A 601 -16.42 23.29 29.51
C ASN A 601 -17.33 23.73 30.68
N LEU A 602 -16.73 24.06 31.83
CA LEU A 602 -17.45 24.50 33.03
C LEU A 602 -16.74 25.66 33.73
N THR A 603 -17.45 26.37 34.61
CA THR A 603 -16.86 27.39 35.48
C THR A 603 -16.69 26.87 36.89
N ILE A 604 -15.47 26.95 37.42
CA ILE A 604 -15.12 26.66 38.79
C ILE A 604 -15.10 27.97 39.57
N LYS A 605 -16.15 28.22 40.35
CA LYS A 605 -16.21 29.41 41.21
C LYS A 605 -15.61 29.12 42.58
N HIS A 606 -14.55 29.83 42.91
CA HIS A 606 -13.88 29.70 44.18
C HIS A 606 -14.83 30.12 45.33
N PRO A 607 -15.16 29.24 46.30
CA PRO A 607 -15.90 29.65 47.49
C PRO A 607 -15.03 30.57 48.36
N ARG A 608 -15.64 31.59 49.00
CA ARG A 608 -14.93 32.45 49.97
C ARG A 608 -14.33 31.59 51.09
N ASN A 609 -13.08 31.86 51.46
CA ASN A 609 -12.36 31.22 52.58
C ASN A 609 -12.28 29.69 52.51
N LYS A 610 -12.25 29.12 51.31
CA LYS A 610 -11.96 27.70 51.08
C LYS A 610 -10.70 27.60 50.22
N ILE A 611 -10.17 26.38 50.07
CA ILE A 611 -9.02 26.05 49.22
C ILE A 611 -9.53 25.04 48.17
N ILE A 612 -9.04 25.12 46.93
CA ILE A 612 -9.24 24.06 45.92
C ILE A 612 -7.99 23.18 45.92
N ARG A 613 -8.09 21.90 46.29
CA ARG A 613 -6.92 20.98 46.29
C ARG A 613 -6.95 20.00 45.12
N ILE A 614 -5.86 19.92 44.36
CA ILE A 614 -5.65 19.02 43.22
C ILE A 614 -4.51 18.07 43.59
N GLU A 615 -4.85 16.84 43.99
CA GLU A 615 -3.93 15.84 44.54
C GLU A 615 -3.97 14.52 43.72
N GLN A 616 -4.28 14.63 42.42
CA GLN A 616 -4.41 13.54 41.45
C GLN A 616 -4.08 14.04 40.04
N ASP A 617 -3.84 13.13 39.09
CA ASP A 617 -3.70 13.49 37.68
C ASP A 617 -4.99 14.17 37.20
N THR A 618 -4.89 15.41 36.75
CA THR A 618 -6.05 16.25 36.47
C THR A 618 -5.89 17.05 35.19
N GLU A 619 -6.93 17.07 34.36
CA GLU A 619 -6.97 17.78 33.10
C GLU A 619 -8.19 18.70 33.06
N PHE A 620 -7.98 19.99 32.88
CA PHE A 620 -9.01 21.00 32.66
C PHE A 620 -8.96 21.44 31.20
N ILE A 621 -10.10 21.35 30.51
CA ILE A 621 -10.23 21.69 29.08
C ILE A 621 -11.34 22.72 28.92
N ASN A 622 -11.00 23.91 28.43
CA ASN A 622 -11.95 25.01 28.23
C ASN A 622 -12.78 25.35 29.49
N CYS A 623 -12.14 25.36 30.66
CA CYS A 623 -12.79 25.71 31.92
C CYS A 623 -12.50 27.17 32.30
N SER A 624 -13.42 27.82 33.01
CA SER A 624 -13.18 29.13 33.62
C SER A 624 -13.00 28.98 35.13
N PHE A 625 -12.06 29.71 35.72
CA PHE A 625 -11.83 29.81 37.15
C PHE A 625 -12.12 31.25 37.55
N GLU A 626 -13.05 31.45 38.49
CA GLU A 626 -13.50 32.78 38.89
C GLU A 626 -13.49 32.94 40.41
N SER A 627 -13.03 34.10 40.88
CA SER A 627 -13.22 34.59 42.26
C SER A 627 -13.80 36.01 42.22
N LYS A 628 -14.48 36.49 43.27
CA LYS A 628 -15.03 37.87 43.29
C LYS A 628 -14.59 38.72 44.49
N ILE A 629 -13.92 38.17 45.50
CA ILE A 629 -13.61 38.92 46.74
C ILE A 629 -12.30 38.41 47.39
N SER A 630 -11.51 39.40 47.80
CA SER A 630 -10.23 39.38 48.52
C SER A 630 -10.19 38.55 49.82
N THR A 631 -9.07 37.83 49.95
CA THR A 631 -8.47 37.12 51.10
C THR A 631 -8.84 35.64 51.31
N THR A 632 -7.87 34.78 50.96
CA THR A 632 -7.68 33.32 51.24
C THR A 632 -8.17 32.27 50.21
N SER A 633 -8.54 32.66 48.99
CA SER A 633 -8.94 31.70 47.94
C SER A 633 -7.74 31.17 47.15
N GLU A 634 -7.08 30.12 47.64
CA GLU A 634 -5.87 29.53 47.01
C GLU A 634 -6.16 28.16 46.36
N ILE A 635 -5.49 27.88 45.23
CA ILE A 635 -5.49 26.53 44.62
C ILE A 635 -4.22 25.79 45.06
N TYR A 636 -4.36 24.60 45.63
CA TYR A 636 -3.26 23.73 46.04
C TYR A 636 -3.09 22.62 45.01
N ALA A 637 -1.87 22.42 44.54
CA ALA A 637 -1.53 21.39 43.57
C ALA A 637 -0.38 20.53 44.10
N GLY A 638 -0.55 19.21 44.16
CA GLY A 638 0.43 18.29 44.73
C GLY A 638 0.17 17.94 46.19
N SER A 639 0.96 17.00 46.75
CA SER A 639 0.70 16.46 48.09
C SER A 639 1.33 17.30 49.20
N ARG A 640 0.52 17.63 50.20
CA ARG A 640 0.93 18.23 51.47
C ARG A 640 1.27 17.19 52.54
N ASP A 641 0.60 16.04 52.49
CA ASP A 641 0.76 14.96 53.46
C ASP A 641 1.90 14.00 53.06
N SER A 642 2.71 13.64 54.05
CA SER A 642 3.82 12.70 53.90
C SER A 642 3.30 11.26 53.79
N PRO A 643 3.52 10.53 52.68
CA PRO A 643 3.41 9.09 52.72
C PRO A 643 4.43 8.58 53.75
N SER A 644 4.05 7.63 54.59
CA SER A 644 4.97 7.01 55.55
C SER A 644 6.10 6.21 54.87
N ASN A 645 6.05 6.05 53.53
CA ASN A 645 7.04 5.39 52.69
C ASN A 645 7.49 6.34 51.56
N TYR A 646 8.69 6.90 51.70
CA TYR A 646 9.31 7.81 50.72
C TYR A 646 9.63 7.16 49.36
N ASP A 647 9.58 5.82 49.27
CA ASP A 647 9.94 5.01 48.09
C ASP A 647 8.73 4.57 47.23
N ALA A 648 7.49 4.97 47.56
CA ALA A 648 6.29 4.50 46.87
C ALA A 648 5.87 5.34 45.66
N TYR A 649 6.18 6.64 45.62
CA TYR A 649 5.89 7.51 44.47
C TYR A 649 7.15 7.71 43.64
N VAL A 650 7.15 7.11 42.46
CA VAL A 650 8.21 7.30 41.45
C VAL A 650 7.96 8.59 40.64
N ASP A 651 6.70 9.05 40.58
CA ASP A 651 6.24 10.08 39.63
C ASP A 651 5.46 11.26 40.27
N SER A 652 5.39 12.41 39.57
CA SER A 652 4.61 13.60 39.98
C SER A 652 3.18 13.56 39.44
N PHE A 653 2.21 14.16 40.15
CA PHE A 653 0.85 14.34 39.63
C PHE A 653 0.88 15.27 38.42
N VAL A 654 0.26 14.84 37.32
CA VAL A 654 0.21 15.59 36.07
C VAL A 654 -1.07 16.42 36.03
N ILE A 655 -0.93 17.74 36.10
CA ILE A 655 -2.02 18.71 36.11
C ILE A 655 -1.92 19.57 34.86
N THR A 656 -2.91 19.49 33.99
CA THR A 656 -2.92 20.22 32.70
C THR A 656 -4.15 21.10 32.59
N PHE A 657 -3.93 22.35 32.18
CA PHE A 657 -4.97 23.31 31.82
C PHE A 657 -4.83 23.64 30.34
N THR A 658 -5.87 23.40 29.55
CA THR A 658 -5.88 23.63 28.11
C THR A 658 -7.03 24.57 27.75
N GLY A 659 -6.70 25.74 27.19
CA GLY A 659 -7.70 26.74 26.81
C GLY A 659 -8.53 27.28 27.96
N CYS A 660 -8.02 27.22 29.20
CA CYS A 660 -8.75 27.66 30.39
C CYS A 660 -8.61 29.17 30.64
N GLU A 661 -9.56 29.73 31.38
CA GLU A 661 -9.60 31.14 31.78
C GLU A 661 -9.48 31.26 33.30
N PHE A 662 -8.72 32.22 33.80
CA PHE A 662 -8.62 32.58 35.21
C PHE A 662 -8.95 34.06 35.36
N LYS A 663 -10.01 34.39 36.11
CA LYS A 663 -10.60 35.73 36.16
C LYS A 663 -10.81 36.22 37.60
N ASP A 664 -10.47 37.50 37.82
CA ASP A 664 -10.85 38.30 39.00
C ASP A 664 -10.32 37.77 40.35
N PHE A 665 -9.04 37.38 40.40
CA PHE A 665 -8.39 36.92 41.64
C PHE A 665 -7.64 38.04 42.35
N GLU A 666 -7.91 38.22 43.64
CA GLU A 666 -7.24 39.17 44.54
C GLU A 666 -6.66 38.41 45.74
N LEU A 667 -5.36 38.11 45.69
CA LEU A 667 -4.67 37.16 46.56
C LEU A 667 -3.43 37.79 47.22
N ASP A 668 -3.14 37.40 48.46
CA ASP A 668 -1.95 37.87 49.18
C ASP A 668 -0.66 37.13 48.78
N ASP A 669 -0.78 35.94 48.19
CA ASP A 669 0.34 35.05 47.86
C ASP A 669 0.34 34.60 46.39
N ALA A 670 -0.13 33.40 46.05
CA ALA A 670 -0.14 32.92 44.67
C ALA A 670 -1.50 32.39 44.24
N LEU A 671 -1.78 32.43 42.93
CA LEU A 671 -2.99 31.80 42.38
C LEU A 671 -2.99 30.28 42.63
N ILE A 672 -1.84 29.64 42.39
CA ILE A 672 -1.61 28.22 42.66
C ILE A 672 -0.39 28.04 43.56
N ASN A 673 -0.60 27.45 44.74
CA ASN A 673 0.43 26.94 45.63
C ASN A 673 0.73 25.48 45.28
N ALA A 674 1.85 25.28 44.60
CA ALA A 674 2.31 23.98 44.12
C ALA A 674 3.26 23.32 45.14
N TYR A 675 2.79 22.26 45.78
CA TYR A 675 3.56 21.42 46.70
C TYR A 675 4.33 20.32 45.96
N ARG A 676 5.04 19.43 46.67
CA ARG A 676 5.84 18.37 46.05
C ARG A 676 4.96 17.41 45.24
N TYR A 677 5.55 16.75 44.24
CA TYR A 677 4.87 15.84 43.32
C TYR A 677 3.89 16.58 42.40
N SER A 678 4.23 17.77 41.92
CA SER A 678 3.39 18.58 41.04
C SER A 678 4.08 18.91 39.72
N LYS A 679 3.51 18.38 38.63
CA LYS A 679 3.82 18.78 37.25
C LYS A 679 2.62 19.54 36.69
N ILE A 680 2.73 20.85 36.56
CA ILE A 680 1.63 21.74 36.18
C ILE A 680 1.92 22.34 34.80
N THR A 681 0.97 22.25 33.87
CA THR A 681 1.10 22.78 32.51
C THR A 681 -0.12 23.60 32.11
N PHE A 682 0.11 24.80 31.57
CA PHE A 682 -0.90 25.68 30.98
C PHE A 682 -0.67 25.82 29.49
N ASN A 683 -1.66 25.44 28.70
CA ASN A 683 -1.66 25.54 27.24
C ASN A 683 -2.74 26.53 26.81
N ASN A 684 -2.37 27.62 26.14
CA ASN A 684 -3.29 28.60 25.55
C ASN A 684 -4.34 29.14 26.54
N CYS A 685 -3.96 29.29 27.82
CA CYS A 685 -4.83 29.79 28.87
C CYS A 685 -4.82 31.32 28.94
N THR A 686 -5.91 31.92 29.42
CA THR A 686 -6.02 33.36 29.66
C THR A 686 -6.07 33.65 31.16
N PHE A 687 -5.30 34.63 31.61
CA PHE A 687 -5.32 35.18 32.96
C PHE A 687 -5.76 36.63 32.88
N GLU A 688 -6.82 36.99 33.60
CA GLU A 688 -7.44 38.31 33.51
C GLU A 688 -7.77 38.85 34.91
N ASN A 689 -7.41 40.11 35.16
CA ASN A 689 -7.66 40.79 36.44
C ASN A 689 -7.13 40.00 37.65
N ILE A 690 -5.86 39.62 37.62
CA ILE A 690 -5.23 38.84 38.69
C ILE A 690 -4.28 39.74 39.47
N ASN A 691 -4.46 39.87 40.77
CA ASN A 691 -3.54 40.51 41.69
C ASN A 691 -3.03 39.47 42.71
N ALA A 692 -1.73 39.19 42.70
CA ALA A 692 -1.08 38.21 43.57
C ALA A 692 0.44 38.50 43.65
N ASN A 693 1.22 37.79 44.47
CA ASN A 693 2.68 37.76 44.32
C ASN A 693 3.08 36.95 43.08
N SER A 694 2.41 35.82 42.79
CA SER A 694 2.66 35.03 41.58
C SER A 694 1.46 34.23 41.06
N ILE A 695 1.58 33.68 39.85
CA ILE A 695 0.57 32.76 39.29
C ILE A 695 0.78 31.35 39.85
N VAL A 696 2.00 30.81 39.77
CA VAL A 696 2.36 29.53 40.39
C VAL A 696 3.52 29.73 41.35
N LYS A 697 3.37 29.22 42.56
CA LYS A 697 4.38 29.25 43.61
C LYS A 697 4.83 27.85 43.96
N ASN A 698 6.15 27.60 43.98
CA ASN A 698 6.72 26.43 44.65
C ASN A 698 6.55 26.60 46.17
N ALA A 699 5.50 26.00 46.73
CA ALA A 699 5.13 26.18 48.12
C ALA A 699 5.99 25.31 49.06
N TYR A 700 6.31 25.85 50.25
CA TYR A 700 6.97 25.12 51.33
C TYR A 700 5.97 24.72 52.41
N ASP A 701 6.27 23.64 53.13
CA ASP A 701 5.54 23.25 54.33
C ASP A 701 6.42 23.52 55.56
N ASP A 702 6.27 24.71 56.14
CA ASP A 702 7.04 25.21 57.29
C ASP A 702 6.61 24.58 58.62
N ASP A 703 5.38 24.06 58.70
CA ASP A 703 4.81 23.45 59.91
C ASP A 703 5.49 22.13 60.36
N PHE A 704 6.28 21.47 59.51
CA PHE A 704 6.91 20.17 59.81
C PHE A 704 8.45 20.15 59.81
N GLY A 705 9.12 21.29 59.60
CA GLY A 705 10.58 21.38 59.68
C GLY A 705 11.35 20.55 58.64
N ARG A 706 10.81 20.42 57.42
CA ARG A 706 11.36 19.55 56.36
C ARG A 706 12.03 20.36 55.25
N ALA A 707 13.06 19.78 54.61
CA ALA A 707 13.82 20.43 53.56
C ALA A 707 12.97 20.66 52.28
N SER A 708 13.02 21.91 51.82
CA SER A 708 12.49 22.49 50.59
C SER A 708 12.93 21.79 49.30
N GLY A 709 12.04 21.71 48.30
CA GLY A 709 12.46 21.68 46.89
C GLY A 709 11.70 20.72 45.98
N PHE A 710 11.68 21.09 44.70
CA PHE A 710 11.28 20.24 43.57
C PHE A 710 11.87 18.82 43.69
N ILE A 711 11.06 17.77 43.47
CA ILE A 711 11.58 16.43 43.16
C ILE A 711 11.91 16.33 41.66
N TYR A 712 12.70 15.35 41.19
CA TYR A 712 13.20 15.27 39.81
C TYR A 712 12.15 15.54 38.71
N GLN A 713 10.89 15.16 38.92
CA GLN A 713 9.83 15.29 37.91
C GLN A 713 8.91 16.52 38.05
N ASP A 714 9.02 17.29 39.14
CA ASP A 714 8.21 18.50 39.35
C ASP A 714 8.58 19.57 38.30
N SER A 715 7.58 20.20 37.68
CA SER A 715 7.77 21.31 36.73
C SER A 715 6.53 22.20 36.57
N TYR A 716 6.72 23.49 36.24
CA TYR A 716 5.64 24.49 36.03
C TYR A 716 5.76 25.16 34.66
N ASN A 717 4.88 24.81 33.73
CA ASN A 717 5.04 25.16 32.32
C ASN A 717 3.86 26.00 31.80
N PHE A 718 4.16 27.05 31.03
CA PHE A 718 3.20 27.95 30.41
C PHE A 718 3.54 28.09 28.92
N TYR A 719 2.57 27.77 28.07
CA TYR A 719 2.69 27.82 26.62
C TYR A 719 1.54 28.63 26.02
N GLY A 720 1.85 29.66 25.24
CA GLY A 720 0.83 30.40 24.48
C GLY A 720 -0.20 31.15 25.35
N CYS A 721 0.10 31.42 26.62
CA CYS A 721 -0.85 32.02 27.55
C CYS A 721 -0.97 33.54 27.37
N ILE A 722 -2.14 34.09 27.67
CA ILE A 722 -2.43 35.52 27.57
C ILE A 722 -2.63 36.09 28.98
N PHE A 723 -1.93 37.17 29.32
CA PHE A 723 -2.02 37.84 30.61
C PHE A 723 -2.57 39.27 30.45
N ASN A 724 -3.81 39.51 30.85
CA ASN A 724 -4.50 40.78 30.71
C ASN A 724 -4.77 41.39 32.10
N ASN A 725 -4.29 42.61 32.34
CA ASN A 725 -4.47 43.29 33.64
C ASN A 725 -4.05 42.41 34.84
N VAL A 726 -2.91 41.76 34.73
CA VAL A 726 -2.31 40.95 35.79
C VAL A 726 -1.28 41.80 36.54
N ASN A 727 -1.36 41.83 37.86
CA ASN A 727 -0.44 42.49 38.76
C ASN A 727 0.22 41.44 39.66
N VAL A 728 1.38 40.95 39.22
CA VAL A 728 2.20 39.98 39.97
C VAL A 728 3.66 40.38 39.99
N LYS A 729 4.42 39.89 40.97
CA LYS A 729 5.89 39.97 40.97
C LYS A 729 6.47 38.99 39.95
N GLY A 730 5.90 37.79 39.85
CA GLY A 730 6.36 36.66 39.04
C GLY A 730 5.21 35.93 38.37
N ILE A 731 5.35 35.39 37.16
CA ILE A 731 4.44 34.31 36.73
C ILE A 731 4.73 33.07 37.60
N VAL A 732 6.01 32.73 37.76
CA VAL A 732 6.47 31.61 38.58
C VAL A 732 7.30 32.13 39.76
N ASP A 733 6.97 31.72 40.97
CA ASP A 733 7.75 31.96 42.20
C ASP A 733 8.46 30.66 42.64
N VAL A 734 9.79 30.66 42.62
CA VAL A 734 10.64 29.49 42.89
C VAL A 734 11.81 29.82 43.82
N PRO A 735 12.46 28.81 44.45
CA PRO A 735 13.66 29.04 45.26
C PRO A 735 14.78 29.70 44.44
N THR A 736 15.56 30.60 45.05
CA THR A 736 16.66 31.27 44.32
C THR A 736 17.67 30.26 43.77
N GLY A 737 18.05 30.45 42.50
CA GLY A 737 18.99 29.57 41.80
C GLY A 737 18.36 28.30 41.22
N THR A 738 17.03 28.24 41.13
CA THR A 738 16.32 27.15 40.44
C THR A 738 16.54 27.25 38.92
N GLU A 739 17.04 26.17 38.31
CA GLU A 739 17.27 26.11 36.86
C GLU A 739 15.96 26.03 36.07
N PRO A 740 15.68 26.97 35.14
CA PRO A 740 14.41 27.04 34.40
C PRO A 740 14.04 25.75 33.68
N ILE A 741 14.92 25.22 32.84
CA ILE A 741 14.59 24.21 31.84
C ILE A 741 14.26 22.85 32.47
N VAL A 742 14.67 22.67 33.72
CA VAL A 742 14.37 21.48 34.50
C VAL A 742 13.05 21.63 35.26
N ARG A 743 12.64 22.87 35.60
CA ARG A 743 11.66 23.17 36.66
C ARG A 743 10.50 24.08 36.27
N TYR A 744 10.67 24.96 35.29
CA TYR A 744 9.63 25.85 34.80
C TYR A 744 9.92 26.39 33.39
N VAL A 745 8.88 26.53 32.58
CA VAL A 745 8.96 27.05 31.21
C VAL A 745 7.88 28.11 31.00
N ILE A 746 8.22 29.26 30.42
CA ILE A 746 7.25 30.31 30.07
C ILE A 746 7.54 30.75 28.63
N GLU A 747 6.77 30.24 27.68
CA GLU A 747 7.02 30.41 26.25
C GLU A 747 5.79 30.90 25.48
N SER A 748 6.04 31.75 24.48
CA SER A 748 5.02 32.27 23.56
C SER A 748 3.84 32.95 24.26
N CYS A 749 4.04 33.43 25.49
CA CYS A 749 3.02 34.12 26.27
C CYS A 749 2.99 35.61 25.94
N THR A 750 1.82 36.24 26.04
CA THR A 750 1.60 37.67 25.73
C THR A 750 1.10 38.44 26.96
N GLY A 751 1.39 39.74 27.05
CA GLY A 751 0.97 40.57 28.19
C GLY A 751 1.88 40.46 29.43
N VAL A 752 3.07 39.87 29.28
CA VAL A 752 4.03 39.63 30.36
C VAL A 752 4.98 40.81 30.62
N GLU A 753 4.91 41.84 29.78
CA GLU A 753 5.83 43.00 29.80
C GLU A 753 5.76 43.87 31.06
N ASN A 754 4.70 43.75 31.87
CA ASN A 754 4.52 44.51 33.10
C ASN A 754 5.00 43.79 34.37
N PHE A 755 5.54 42.58 34.25
CA PHE A 755 6.02 41.82 35.39
C PHE A 755 7.53 42.06 35.60
N GLY A 756 7.93 42.51 36.79
CA GLY A 756 9.35 42.75 37.10
C GLY A 756 10.04 41.49 37.62
N PRO A 757 11.12 40.96 37.02
CA PRO A 757 11.86 39.87 37.64
C PRO A 757 12.48 40.38 38.95
N ILE A 758 12.12 39.75 40.06
CA ILE A 758 12.55 40.15 41.40
C ILE A 758 13.14 38.94 42.10
N THR A 759 14.30 39.12 42.71
CA THR A 759 14.81 38.18 43.71
C THR A 759 14.66 38.85 45.07
N GLU A 760 13.86 38.25 45.95
CA GLU A 760 13.63 38.74 47.32
C GLU A 760 13.48 37.54 48.27
N ASP A 761 13.97 37.68 49.50
CA ASP A 761 13.84 36.66 50.56
C ASP A 761 14.22 35.21 50.17
N GLY A 762 15.18 35.06 49.25
CA GLY A 762 15.64 33.74 48.77
C GLY A 762 14.71 33.07 47.75
N ARG A 763 13.86 33.86 47.10
CA ARG A 763 12.92 33.47 46.05
C ARG A 763 13.19 34.24 44.76
N ASP A 764 13.04 33.57 43.62
CA ASP A 764 13.11 34.17 42.28
C ASP A 764 11.70 34.20 41.67
N TYR A 765 11.24 35.40 41.33
CA TYR A 765 9.99 35.66 40.62
C TYR A 765 10.27 35.80 39.12
N VAL A 766 9.81 34.84 38.34
CA VAL A 766 10.15 34.65 36.93
C VAL A 766 8.97 35.00 36.03
N ASN A 767 9.23 35.82 35.01
CA ASN A 767 8.19 36.36 34.11
C ASN A 767 8.34 35.91 32.66
N LEU A 768 9.56 35.56 32.29
CA LEU A 768 9.92 35.03 31.00
C LEU A 768 11.08 34.08 31.28
N THR A 769 11.04 32.89 30.71
CA THR A 769 12.28 32.14 30.48
C THR A 769 13.00 32.80 29.30
N ALA A 770 14.34 32.85 29.30
CA ALA A 770 15.09 33.31 28.13
C ALA A 770 14.52 32.59 26.89
N SER A 771 13.97 33.34 25.93
CA SER A 771 13.35 32.74 24.76
C SER A 771 14.42 31.95 24.05
N LYS A 772 14.27 30.64 24.06
CA LYS A 772 15.19 29.76 23.33
C LYS A 772 14.90 29.93 21.86
N THR A 773 15.98 30.08 21.11
CA THR A 773 15.89 30.15 19.66
C THR A 773 15.29 28.84 19.17
N ALA A 774 14.22 28.91 18.38
CA ALA A 774 13.61 27.72 17.81
C ALA A 774 14.64 26.98 16.97
N THR A 775 14.59 25.66 16.98
CA THR A 775 15.52 24.84 16.20
C THR A 775 14.80 24.12 15.08
N VAL A 776 15.46 24.02 13.94
CA VAL A 776 15.06 23.19 12.82
C VAL A 776 16.02 22.01 12.78
N LEU A 777 15.57 20.88 13.34
CA LEU A 777 16.27 19.60 13.24
C LEU A 777 15.73 18.86 12.01
N THR A 778 16.60 18.59 11.04
CA THR A 778 16.30 17.65 9.97
C THR A 778 17.21 16.45 10.09
N ALA A 779 16.65 15.27 9.89
CA ALA A 779 17.36 14.03 9.75
C ALA A 779 16.80 13.32 8.52
N SER A 780 17.68 12.79 7.69
CA SER A 780 17.31 12.06 6.47
C SER A 780 18.42 11.09 6.12
N VAL A 781 18.11 10.10 5.28
CA VAL A 781 19.14 9.25 4.68
C VAL A 781 19.35 9.70 3.24
N ASP A 782 20.59 10.03 2.89
CA ASP A 782 20.94 10.42 1.52
C ASP A 782 21.05 9.22 0.57
N ALA A 783 21.26 9.50 -0.72
CA ALA A 783 21.38 8.47 -1.76
C ALA A 783 22.59 7.54 -1.58
N ASP A 784 23.59 7.96 -0.79
CA ASP A 784 24.80 7.19 -0.48
C ASP A 784 24.65 6.41 0.86
N GLU A 785 23.44 6.36 1.43
CA GLU A 785 23.10 5.72 2.70
C GLU A 785 23.81 6.31 3.91
N ASN A 786 24.03 7.62 3.90
CA ASN A 786 24.44 8.35 5.09
C ASN A 786 23.22 8.96 5.77
N LEU A 787 23.14 8.79 7.09
CA LEU A 787 22.30 9.60 7.94
C LEU A 787 22.85 11.02 7.95
N VAL A 788 22.12 11.95 7.33
CA VAL A 788 22.40 13.37 7.27
C VAL A 788 21.50 14.09 8.25
N ILE A 789 22.12 14.67 9.27
CA ILE A 789 21.48 15.47 10.30
C ILE A 789 21.89 16.93 10.08
N SER A 790 20.94 17.84 10.18
CA SER A 790 21.18 19.28 10.19
C SER A 790 20.39 19.88 11.33
N LEU A 791 21.06 20.65 12.19
CA LEU A 791 20.43 21.42 13.24
C LEU A 791 20.72 22.89 13.00
N LYS A 792 19.67 23.67 12.81
CA LYS A 792 19.76 25.11 12.58
C LYS A 792 18.90 25.86 13.57
N ASP A 793 19.23 27.13 13.76
CA ASP A 793 18.37 28.08 14.47
C ASP A 793 17.28 28.68 13.56
N ASP A 794 16.44 29.53 14.13
CA ASP A 794 15.33 30.21 13.44
C ASP A 794 15.76 31.23 12.37
N GLN A 795 17.07 31.51 12.27
CA GLN A 795 17.70 32.36 11.27
C GLN A 795 18.47 31.55 10.22
N GLU A 796 18.25 30.22 10.17
CA GLU A 796 18.92 29.27 9.27
C GLU A 796 20.43 29.13 9.50
N ALA A 797 20.97 29.62 10.63
CA ALA A 797 22.37 29.42 10.98
C ALA A 797 22.56 28.05 11.66
N GLY A 798 23.61 27.34 11.28
CA GLY A 798 23.92 26.01 11.82
C GLY A 798 24.41 26.07 13.27
N ILE A 799 23.86 25.20 14.13
CA ILE A 799 24.21 25.15 15.56
C ILE A 799 25.44 24.25 15.75
N ALA A 800 26.62 24.85 15.63
CA ALA A 800 27.91 24.16 15.69
C ALA A 800 28.22 23.54 17.05
N GLY A 801 28.80 22.34 17.08
CA GLY A 801 29.24 21.68 18.31
C GLY A 801 28.12 21.19 19.23
N ALA A 802 26.85 21.34 18.82
CA ALA A 802 25.72 20.79 19.55
C ALA A 802 25.78 19.26 19.56
N GLN A 803 25.32 18.65 20.66
CA GLN A 803 25.25 17.21 20.80
C GLN A 803 23.85 16.74 20.42
N VAL A 804 23.77 15.83 19.45
CA VAL A 804 22.53 15.10 19.11
C VAL A 804 22.64 13.67 19.60
N LEU A 805 21.56 13.14 20.13
CA LEU A 805 21.42 11.74 20.53
C LEU A 805 20.80 10.97 19.38
N ILE A 806 21.45 9.88 18.97
CA ILE A 806 20.93 8.99 17.93
C ILE A 806 20.58 7.66 18.58
N SER A 807 19.30 7.32 18.60
CA SER A 807 18.80 6.00 18.95
C SER A 807 18.39 5.27 17.68
N VAL A 808 18.65 3.96 17.62
CA VAL A 808 18.20 3.12 16.51
C VAL A 808 17.35 1.98 17.04
N ASN A 809 16.15 1.78 16.49
CA ASN A 809 15.17 0.77 16.89
C ASN A 809 14.85 0.80 18.39
N GLU A 810 14.66 2.01 18.95
CA GLU A 810 14.44 2.24 20.39
C GLU A 810 15.58 1.73 21.30
N GLY A 811 16.76 1.49 20.72
CA GLY A 811 17.96 1.12 21.45
C GLY A 811 18.55 2.28 22.26
N GLU A 812 19.64 2.00 22.97
CA GLU A 812 20.38 3.00 23.75
C GLU A 812 20.79 4.19 22.86
N ALA A 813 20.45 5.41 23.28
CA ALA A 813 20.74 6.61 22.52
C ALA A 813 22.21 7.01 22.68
N VAL A 814 22.93 7.14 21.57
CA VAL A 814 24.37 7.44 21.55
C VAL A 814 24.59 8.91 21.17
N PRO A 815 25.42 9.67 21.91
CA PRO A 815 25.70 11.07 21.60
C PRO A 815 26.69 11.26 20.45
N PHE A 816 26.40 12.23 19.57
CA PHE A 816 27.28 12.70 18.51
C PHE A 816 27.34 14.23 18.48
N GLU A 817 28.53 14.77 18.21
CA GLU A 817 28.75 16.22 18.10
C GLU A 817 28.62 16.68 16.64
N LEU A 818 27.87 17.76 16.41
CA LEU A 818 27.69 18.37 15.09
C LEU A 818 28.93 19.18 14.66
N GLU A 819 29.19 19.22 13.36
CA GLU A 819 30.29 19.98 12.75
C GLU A 819 30.07 21.50 12.84
N SER A 820 31.06 22.28 12.39
CA SER A 820 31.06 23.75 12.47
C SER A 820 29.92 24.45 11.72
N ASP A 821 29.21 23.73 10.85
CA ASP A 821 28.04 24.19 10.10
C ASP A 821 26.72 23.65 10.65
N GLY A 822 26.73 23.01 11.82
CA GLY A 822 25.54 22.40 12.45
C GLY A 822 25.07 21.12 11.76
N ARG A 823 25.94 20.44 11.00
CA ARG A 823 25.60 19.20 10.30
C ARG A 823 26.38 18.00 10.84
N LEU A 824 25.81 16.82 10.65
CA LEU A 824 26.49 15.56 10.89
C LEU A 824 26.08 14.58 9.80
N THR A 825 27.08 13.94 9.19
CA THR A 825 26.86 12.87 8.22
C THR A 825 27.49 11.60 8.74
N LYS A 826 26.70 10.53 8.90
CA LYS A 826 27.18 9.22 9.35
C LYS A 826 26.73 8.11 8.42
N PRO A 827 27.67 7.28 7.89
CA PRO A 827 27.31 6.09 7.13
C PRO A 827 26.42 5.16 7.97
N LEU A 828 25.29 4.72 7.42
CA LEU A 828 24.42 3.77 8.12
C LEU A 828 25.12 2.43 8.40
N SER A 829 26.13 2.08 7.60
CA SER A 829 26.99 0.92 7.82
C SER A 829 27.71 0.93 9.17
N ASP A 830 27.97 2.12 9.74
CA ASP A 830 28.68 2.25 11.02
C ASP A 830 27.85 1.73 12.20
N PHE A 831 26.53 1.64 12.05
CA PHE A 831 25.63 1.09 13.05
C PHE A 831 25.51 -0.44 12.98
N GLY A 832 26.06 -1.09 11.93
CA GLY A 832 26.08 -2.55 11.80
C GLY A 832 24.70 -3.21 11.62
N LEU A 833 23.75 -2.48 11.00
CA LEU A 833 22.34 -2.86 10.92
C LEU A 833 21.94 -3.40 9.53
N THR A 834 20.89 -4.21 9.47
CA THR A 834 20.26 -4.71 8.23
C THR A 834 18.74 -4.77 8.37
N GLY A 835 18.00 -4.44 7.31
CA GLY A 835 16.53 -4.43 7.32
C GLY A 835 15.93 -3.09 7.75
N PRO A 836 14.65 -3.06 8.16
CA PRO A 836 14.00 -1.84 8.64
C PRO A 836 14.68 -1.30 9.89
N VAL A 837 14.99 -0.01 9.86
CA VAL A 837 15.61 0.72 10.96
C VAL A 837 14.84 2.02 11.22
N SER A 838 14.45 2.21 12.47
CA SER A 838 13.89 3.46 12.98
C SER A 838 15.01 4.23 13.67
N ILE A 839 15.43 5.35 13.08
CA ILE A 839 16.51 6.18 13.61
C ILE A 839 15.89 7.42 14.24
N THR A 840 15.88 7.49 15.55
CA THR A 840 15.42 8.67 16.28
C THR A 840 16.62 9.55 16.60
N VAL A 841 16.63 10.76 16.05
CA VAL A 841 17.61 11.80 16.34
C VAL A 841 16.97 12.81 17.28
N THR A 842 17.54 13.01 18.45
CA THR A 842 17.06 13.97 19.44
C THR A 842 18.15 14.98 19.74
N PHE A 843 17.88 16.25 19.47
CA PHE A 843 18.59 17.35 20.08
C PHE A 843 17.91 17.67 21.41
N ALA A 844 18.62 17.38 22.50
CA ALA A 844 18.16 17.76 23.83
C ALA A 844 18.12 19.28 23.92
N GLU A 845 17.07 19.78 24.56
CA GLU A 845 16.91 21.20 24.78
C GLU A 845 18.08 21.78 25.59
N THR A 846 18.54 22.98 25.22
CA THR A 846 19.67 23.67 25.87
C THR A 846 19.25 25.01 26.45
N ASN A 847 20.20 25.71 27.09
CA ASN A 847 19.98 27.07 27.60
C ASN A 847 19.60 28.08 26.51
N ASP A 848 20.13 27.89 25.30
CA ASP A 848 20.01 28.86 24.21
C ASP A 848 19.04 28.42 23.09
N TYR A 849 18.76 27.11 22.98
CA TYR A 849 18.04 26.52 21.86
C TYR A 849 16.98 25.50 22.29
N LYS A 850 15.82 25.51 21.63
CA LYS A 850 14.73 24.55 21.87
C LYS A 850 15.15 23.13 21.48
N GLY A 851 14.69 22.15 22.24
CA GLY A 851 14.87 20.74 21.89
C GLY A 851 14.10 20.38 20.61
N ALA A 852 14.58 19.36 19.91
CA ALA A 852 13.91 18.86 18.72
C ALA A 852 14.16 17.37 18.58
N THR A 853 13.16 16.62 18.12
CA THR A 853 13.28 15.20 17.80
C THR A 853 12.79 14.96 16.40
N GLN A 854 13.54 14.17 15.65
CA GLN A 854 13.17 13.72 14.32
C GLN A 854 13.42 12.22 14.23
N THR A 855 12.41 11.48 13.80
CA THR A 855 12.56 10.06 13.47
C THR A 855 12.69 9.89 11.98
N VAL A 856 13.61 9.02 11.57
CA VAL A 856 13.87 8.62 10.19
C VAL A 856 13.69 7.12 10.12
N GLU A 857 12.63 6.70 9.43
CA GLU A 857 12.48 5.30 9.04
C GLU A 857 13.27 5.07 7.76
N TYR A 858 14.14 4.06 7.75
CA TYR A 858 14.90 3.66 6.58
C TYR A 858 15.01 2.15 6.51
N VAL A 859 15.18 1.60 5.30
CA VAL A 859 15.44 0.17 5.12
C VAL A 859 16.84 0.00 4.55
N ILE A 860 17.73 -0.59 5.35
CA ILE A 860 19.06 -0.95 4.88
C ILE A 860 18.96 -2.25 4.08
N ARG A 861 19.03 -2.11 2.76
CA ARG A 861 18.93 -3.22 1.81
C ARG A 861 20.30 -3.75 1.41
N ASN A 862 20.43 -5.07 1.35
CA ASN A 862 21.64 -5.75 0.92
C ASN A 862 21.88 -5.53 -0.57
N ALA A 863 23.09 -5.12 -0.96
CA ALA A 863 23.48 -5.07 -2.36
C ALA A 863 23.33 -6.46 -3.00
N THR A 864 22.92 -6.49 -4.27
CA THR A 864 22.82 -7.73 -5.05
C THR A 864 23.68 -7.66 -6.29
N SER A 865 23.98 -8.82 -6.87
CA SER A 865 24.63 -8.93 -8.17
C SER A 865 24.04 -10.07 -8.99
N ILE A 866 23.97 -9.87 -10.30
CA ILE A 866 23.58 -10.92 -11.24
C ILE A 866 24.83 -11.48 -11.90
N SER A 867 25.08 -12.77 -11.68
CA SER A 867 26.12 -13.54 -12.33
C SER A 867 25.54 -14.29 -13.53
N ALA A 868 26.05 -13.97 -14.72
CA ALA A 868 25.73 -14.67 -15.95
C ALA A 868 26.91 -14.49 -16.93
N GLU A 869 27.22 -15.54 -17.69
CA GLU A 869 28.30 -15.52 -18.68
C GLU A 869 27.76 -15.33 -20.10
N ASP A 870 28.59 -14.75 -20.97
CA ASP A 870 28.29 -14.68 -22.39
C ASP A 870 28.07 -16.08 -22.98
N LEU A 871 26.99 -16.25 -23.74
CA LEU A 871 26.60 -17.52 -24.30
C LEU A 871 26.88 -17.56 -25.80
N SER A 872 27.56 -18.60 -26.27
CA SER A 872 27.62 -18.91 -27.70
C SER A 872 26.80 -20.15 -28.03
N THR A 873 26.00 -20.06 -29.10
CA THR A 873 25.24 -21.18 -29.67
C THR A 873 25.22 -21.09 -31.20
N GLU A 874 24.69 -22.11 -31.86
CA GLU A 874 24.46 -22.12 -33.30
C GLU A 874 22.97 -21.88 -33.61
N VAL A 875 22.70 -21.45 -34.85
CA VAL A 875 21.32 -21.22 -35.32
C VAL A 875 20.45 -22.47 -35.13
N ASN A 876 19.26 -22.30 -34.55
CA ASN A 876 18.28 -23.35 -34.23
C ASN A 876 18.77 -24.42 -33.24
N VAL A 877 19.82 -24.14 -32.46
CA VAL A 877 20.25 -25.00 -31.35
C VAL A 877 19.78 -24.37 -30.04
N ALA A 878 18.80 -25.02 -29.40
CA ALA A 878 18.30 -24.62 -28.09
C ALA A 878 19.42 -24.78 -27.05
N LYS A 879 19.65 -23.72 -26.28
CA LYS A 879 20.60 -23.71 -25.16
C LYS A 879 20.08 -22.79 -24.07
N ASP A 880 20.35 -23.10 -22.82
CA ASP A 880 19.91 -22.26 -21.71
C ASP A 880 21.03 -21.28 -21.33
N LEU A 881 20.67 -20.01 -21.18
CA LEU A 881 21.48 -19.03 -20.49
C LEU A 881 21.19 -19.16 -19.00
N THR A 882 22.21 -19.54 -18.22
CA THR A 882 22.12 -19.66 -16.77
C THR A 882 22.43 -18.30 -16.13
N VAL A 883 21.55 -17.88 -15.22
CA VAL A 883 21.64 -16.63 -14.48
C VAL A 883 21.58 -16.96 -13.00
N THR A 884 22.47 -16.39 -12.19
CA THR A 884 22.44 -16.56 -10.74
C THR A 884 22.33 -15.20 -10.07
N LEU A 885 21.34 -15.03 -9.20
CA LEU A 885 21.22 -13.84 -8.36
C LEU A 885 21.94 -14.09 -7.05
N LEU A 886 22.81 -13.15 -6.66
CA LEU A 886 23.66 -13.27 -5.49
C LEU A 886 23.49 -12.04 -4.58
N ASP A 887 23.61 -12.25 -3.27
CA ASP A 887 23.76 -11.16 -2.29
C ASP A 887 25.19 -10.60 -2.29
N ASN A 888 25.43 -9.57 -1.48
CA ASN A 888 26.74 -8.93 -1.34
C ASN A 888 27.85 -9.86 -0.80
N ASN A 889 27.47 -10.97 -0.17
CA ASN A 889 28.39 -11.98 0.36
C ASN A 889 28.64 -13.12 -0.66
N GLY A 890 28.00 -13.07 -1.84
CA GLY A 890 28.09 -14.10 -2.86
C GLY A 890 27.19 -15.32 -2.60
N ASN A 891 26.23 -15.22 -1.68
CA ASN A 891 25.25 -16.28 -1.44
C ASN A 891 24.10 -16.18 -2.47
N PRO A 892 23.57 -17.31 -2.94
CA PRO A 892 22.45 -17.32 -3.86
C PRO A 892 21.15 -16.80 -3.25
N ILE A 893 20.42 -15.98 -4.01
CA ILE A 893 19.11 -15.44 -3.64
C ILE A 893 18.03 -16.15 -4.46
N GLY A 894 17.30 -17.06 -3.82
CA GLY A 894 16.27 -17.87 -4.46
C GLY A 894 14.90 -17.21 -4.54
N GLU A 895 14.06 -17.73 -5.44
CA GLU A 895 12.65 -17.36 -5.60
C GLU A 895 12.39 -15.87 -5.91
N LYS A 896 13.35 -15.21 -6.59
CA LYS A 896 13.25 -13.80 -6.98
C LYS A 896 13.11 -13.65 -8.48
N GLU A 897 12.29 -12.68 -8.89
CA GLU A 897 12.01 -12.38 -10.29
C GLU A 897 13.15 -11.55 -10.93
N ILE A 898 13.66 -12.01 -12.06
CA ILE A 898 14.61 -11.29 -12.92
C ILE A 898 13.92 -10.91 -14.21
N VAL A 899 13.88 -9.62 -14.51
CA VAL A 899 13.44 -9.08 -15.79
C VAL A 899 14.53 -9.31 -16.83
N VAL A 900 14.14 -9.87 -17.97
CA VAL A 900 14.99 -10.16 -19.11
C VAL A 900 14.54 -9.30 -20.29
N SER A 901 15.37 -8.36 -20.72
CA SER A 901 15.11 -7.50 -21.87
C SER A 901 16.03 -7.84 -23.05
N VAL A 902 15.44 -8.08 -24.22
CA VAL A 902 16.18 -8.30 -25.47
C VAL A 902 15.47 -7.62 -26.64
N GLY A 903 16.18 -6.79 -27.40
CA GLY A 903 15.62 -6.10 -28.57
C GLY A 903 14.44 -5.18 -28.27
N GLY A 904 14.30 -4.69 -27.04
CA GLY A 904 13.19 -3.83 -26.59
C GLY A 904 11.93 -4.59 -26.14
N VAL A 905 11.99 -5.92 -26.05
CA VAL A 905 10.92 -6.77 -25.50
C VAL A 905 11.35 -7.28 -24.13
N ASN A 906 10.45 -7.19 -23.14
CA ASN A 906 10.70 -7.64 -21.77
C ASN A 906 9.93 -8.94 -21.48
N SER A 907 10.56 -9.83 -20.72
CA SER A 907 9.98 -11.03 -20.12
C SER A 907 10.53 -11.21 -18.70
N THR A 908 9.98 -12.12 -17.90
CA THR A 908 10.48 -12.39 -16.55
C THR A 908 10.81 -13.87 -16.35
N VAL A 909 11.80 -14.15 -15.49
CA VAL A 909 12.16 -15.50 -15.03
C VAL A 909 12.45 -15.45 -13.53
N ASN A 910 12.04 -16.49 -12.79
CA ASN A 910 12.32 -16.58 -11.36
C ASN A 910 13.57 -17.42 -11.10
N THR A 911 14.37 -17.04 -10.11
CA THR A 911 15.42 -17.90 -9.57
C THR A 911 14.80 -19.07 -8.81
N ASP A 912 15.43 -20.24 -8.90
CA ASP A 912 15.09 -21.40 -8.07
C ASP A 912 15.58 -21.22 -6.62
N SER A 913 15.36 -22.20 -5.75
CA SER A 913 15.81 -22.15 -4.35
C SER A 913 17.35 -22.06 -4.18
N ASN A 914 18.13 -22.30 -5.24
CA ASN A 914 19.58 -22.12 -5.27
C ASN A 914 19.98 -20.79 -5.94
N GLY A 915 19.05 -19.87 -6.13
CA GLY A 915 19.30 -18.56 -6.74
C GLY A 915 19.56 -18.59 -8.24
N VAL A 916 19.22 -19.69 -8.92
CA VAL A 916 19.51 -19.88 -10.35
C VAL A 916 18.25 -19.80 -11.21
N ALA A 917 18.26 -18.96 -12.24
CA ALA A 917 17.26 -18.91 -13.29
C ALA A 917 17.86 -19.39 -14.62
N THR A 918 17.03 -20.01 -15.47
CA THR A 918 17.43 -20.45 -16.81
C THR A 918 16.56 -19.78 -17.87
N ILE A 919 17.21 -19.16 -18.87
CA ILE A 919 16.53 -18.50 -19.97
C ILE A 919 16.75 -19.34 -21.23
N PRO A 920 15.71 -19.95 -21.81
CA PRO A 920 15.86 -20.77 -23.01
C PRO A 920 16.14 -19.89 -24.24
N ILE A 921 17.26 -20.15 -24.90
CA ILE A 921 17.73 -19.40 -26.07
C ILE A 921 17.58 -20.25 -27.33
N SER A 922 16.85 -19.73 -28.33
CA SER A 922 16.78 -20.31 -29.67
C SER A 922 16.53 -19.23 -30.71
N TYR A 923 17.49 -19.02 -31.60
CA TYR A 923 17.39 -18.05 -32.69
C TYR A 923 17.57 -18.72 -34.05
N ASP A 924 16.77 -18.29 -35.02
CA ASP A 924 16.77 -18.77 -36.40
C ASP A 924 17.71 -17.98 -37.34
N THR A 925 18.30 -16.90 -36.81
CA THR A 925 19.19 -15.99 -37.52
C THR A 925 20.49 -15.76 -36.75
N PRO A 926 21.66 -15.82 -37.42
CA PRO A 926 22.93 -15.56 -36.78
C PRO A 926 23.07 -14.07 -36.45
N GLY A 927 23.59 -13.78 -35.26
CA GLY A 927 23.67 -12.43 -34.73
C GLY A 927 24.23 -12.41 -33.31
N VAL A 928 24.47 -11.21 -32.80
CA VAL A 928 24.76 -10.96 -31.39
C VAL A 928 23.53 -10.32 -30.79
N TYR A 929 22.94 -10.99 -29.80
CA TYR A 929 21.76 -10.52 -29.08
C TYR A 929 22.21 -10.09 -27.68
N GLU A 930 21.97 -8.84 -27.33
CA GLU A 930 22.29 -8.30 -26.00
C GLU A 930 21.09 -8.49 -25.09
N TYR A 931 21.30 -9.26 -24.02
CA TYR A 931 20.33 -9.51 -22.97
C TYR A 931 20.66 -8.59 -21.80
N THR A 932 19.70 -7.75 -21.42
CA THR A 932 19.77 -6.99 -20.17
C THR A 932 18.97 -7.74 -19.12
N LEU A 933 19.65 -8.23 -18.09
CA LEU A 933 19.09 -8.92 -16.95
C LEU A 933 18.98 -7.89 -15.82
N TYR A 934 17.79 -7.71 -15.29
CA TYR A 934 17.51 -6.71 -14.27
C TYR A 934 16.74 -7.34 -13.13
N PHE A 935 17.32 -7.31 -11.94
CA PHE A 935 16.63 -7.59 -10.70
C PHE A 935 16.26 -6.25 -10.08
N ALA A 936 14.98 -6.02 -9.85
CA ALA A 936 14.48 -4.74 -9.33
C ALA A 936 14.79 -4.49 -7.85
N GLY A 937 15.35 -5.49 -7.15
CA GLY A 937 15.42 -5.45 -5.69
C GLY A 937 14.08 -5.82 -5.06
N ASP A 938 14.02 -5.69 -3.74
CA ASP A 938 12.76 -5.61 -3.00
C ASP A 938 12.80 -4.40 -2.06
N GLU A 939 11.66 -4.07 -1.45
CA GLU A 939 11.52 -2.89 -0.62
C GLU A 939 12.18 -3.05 0.76
N THR A 940 12.47 -4.28 1.18
CA THR A 940 12.82 -4.60 2.58
C THR A 940 14.23 -5.15 2.79
N THR A 941 14.84 -5.77 1.77
CA THR A 941 15.95 -6.70 1.98
C THR A 941 17.07 -6.58 0.95
N TYR A 942 16.77 -6.35 -0.33
CA TYR A 942 17.74 -6.45 -1.43
C TYR A 942 17.66 -5.26 -2.40
N LYS A 943 18.81 -4.70 -2.78
CA LYS A 943 18.90 -3.64 -3.80
C LYS A 943 18.76 -4.19 -5.20
N ASP A 944 18.42 -3.33 -6.15
CA ASP A 944 18.39 -3.66 -7.56
C ASP A 944 19.80 -3.96 -8.10
N SER A 945 19.86 -4.78 -9.15
CA SER A 945 21.09 -5.02 -9.87
C SER A 945 20.83 -5.33 -11.34
N THR A 946 21.77 -4.92 -12.19
CA THR A 946 21.67 -5.11 -13.64
C THR A 946 22.91 -5.80 -14.18
N LYS A 947 22.72 -6.73 -15.12
CA LYS A 947 23.80 -7.35 -15.88
C LYS A 947 23.45 -7.42 -17.35
N VAL A 948 24.38 -6.97 -18.21
CA VAL A 948 24.27 -7.18 -19.65
C VAL A 948 25.14 -8.38 -20.04
N VAL A 949 24.57 -9.32 -20.79
CA VAL A 949 25.27 -10.48 -21.36
C VAL A 949 25.00 -10.60 -22.85
N LYS A 950 25.98 -11.13 -23.58
CA LYS A 950 25.91 -11.29 -25.03
C LYS A 950 25.65 -12.74 -25.39
N VAL A 951 24.57 -12.95 -26.12
CA VAL A 951 24.25 -14.24 -26.75
C VAL A 951 24.69 -14.17 -28.21
N THR A 952 25.82 -14.83 -28.53
CA THR A 952 26.35 -14.91 -29.89
C THR A 952 25.82 -16.17 -30.58
N VAL A 953 24.94 -15.98 -31.57
CA VAL A 953 24.41 -17.06 -32.40
C VAL A 953 25.22 -17.09 -33.68
N THR A 954 26.09 -18.08 -33.79
CA THR A 954 26.91 -18.27 -34.97
C THR A 954 26.18 -19.13 -36.00
N LYS A 955 26.47 -18.87 -37.27
CA LYS A 955 26.03 -19.78 -38.33
C LYS A 955 26.72 -21.12 -38.13
N VAL A 956 25.97 -22.23 -38.02
CA VAL A 956 26.50 -23.60 -38.00
C VAL A 956 27.63 -23.70 -39.02
N ALA A 957 28.83 -24.04 -38.55
CA ALA A 957 29.97 -24.21 -39.44
C ALA A 957 29.64 -25.36 -40.41
N GLU A 958 29.46 -25.06 -41.70
CA GLU A 958 29.19 -26.12 -42.67
C GLU A 958 30.35 -27.13 -42.63
N PRO A 959 30.07 -28.45 -42.65
CA PRO A 959 31.12 -29.46 -42.67
C PRO A 959 32.08 -29.15 -43.81
N VAL A 960 33.40 -29.19 -43.54
CA VAL A 960 34.42 -28.83 -44.54
C VAL A 960 34.24 -29.71 -45.77
N LYS A 961 33.61 -29.14 -46.80
CA LYS A 961 33.26 -29.87 -48.02
C LYS A 961 34.56 -30.24 -48.74
N ALA A 962 34.70 -31.51 -49.11
CA ALA A 962 35.88 -31.95 -49.84
C ALA A 962 35.96 -31.25 -51.21
N ALA A 963 37.16 -30.78 -51.57
CA ALA A 963 37.37 -30.10 -52.85
C ALA A 963 37.11 -31.03 -54.05
N THR A 964 36.51 -30.51 -55.12
CA THR A 964 36.26 -31.29 -56.35
C THR A 964 37.02 -30.77 -57.56
N LYS A 965 37.29 -31.67 -58.52
CA LYS A 965 37.99 -31.38 -59.76
C LYS A 965 37.17 -31.83 -60.96
N LEU A 966 36.83 -30.87 -61.83
CA LEU A 966 36.21 -31.11 -63.13
C LEU A 966 37.26 -31.07 -64.25
N THR A 967 37.29 -32.11 -65.07
CA THR A 967 38.17 -32.17 -66.25
C THR A 967 37.39 -32.52 -67.50
N ALA A 968 37.77 -31.88 -68.61
CA ALA A 968 37.24 -32.16 -69.93
C ALA A 968 38.25 -31.69 -70.98
N ALA A 969 38.60 -32.56 -71.92
CA ALA A 969 39.56 -32.22 -72.97
C ALA A 969 38.90 -31.44 -74.12
N LYS A 970 39.72 -30.69 -74.88
CA LYS A 970 39.29 -30.08 -76.14
C LYS A 970 38.78 -31.18 -77.08
N VAL A 971 37.59 -30.99 -77.67
CA VAL A 971 37.03 -31.93 -78.64
C VAL A 971 36.81 -31.25 -79.99
N THR A 972 37.20 -31.94 -81.06
CA THR A 972 36.95 -31.51 -82.44
C THR A 972 35.97 -32.49 -83.09
N ALA A 973 34.80 -32.00 -83.50
CA ALA A 973 33.75 -32.76 -84.16
C ALA A 973 33.53 -32.27 -85.60
N THR A 974 32.88 -33.10 -86.43
CA THR A 974 32.36 -32.68 -87.74
C THR A 974 30.84 -32.67 -87.68
N TYR A 975 30.20 -31.61 -88.17
CA TYR A 975 28.75 -31.47 -88.10
C TYR A 975 28.02 -32.71 -88.61
N ASN A 976 27.01 -33.18 -87.86
CA ASN A 976 26.26 -34.40 -88.12
C ASN A 976 27.05 -35.73 -88.08
N VAL A 977 28.32 -35.75 -87.65
CA VAL A 977 29.06 -36.99 -87.36
C VAL A 977 29.19 -37.12 -85.85
N ALA A 978 28.46 -38.07 -85.25
CA ALA A 978 28.34 -38.17 -83.79
C ALA A 978 29.71 -38.16 -83.10
N LYS A 979 29.91 -37.20 -82.19
CA LYS A 979 31.12 -37.09 -81.36
C LYS A 979 30.73 -36.47 -80.03
N LYS A 980 31.16 -37.10 -78.94
CA LYS A 980 30.80 -36.70 -77.59
C LYS A 980 31.95 -35.91 -76.93
N LEU A 981 31.60 -34.86 -76.20
CA LEU A 981 32.44 -34.25 -75.18
C LEU A 981 32.28 -35.09 -73.91
N VAL A 982 33.39 -35.63 -73.39
CA VAL A 982 33.41 -36.39 -72.13
C VAL A 982 33.93 -35.48 -71.04
N ILE A 983 33.20 -35.43 -69.92
CA ILE A 983 33.51 -34.67 -68.72
C ILE A 983 33.67 -35.66 -67.58
N THR A 984 34.72 -35.51 -66.77
CA THR A 984 34.97 -36.31 -65.56
C THR A 984 34.95 -35.41 -64.33
N LEU A 985 34.25 -35.82 -63.28
CA LEU A 985 34.20 -35.20 -61.96
C LEU A 985 34.81 -36.16 -60.92
N THR A 986 35.82 -35.68 -60.20
CA THR A 986 36.46 -36.39 -59.08
C THR A 986 36.52 -35.51 -57.84
N ASP A 987 36.82 -36.11 -56.69
CA ASP A 987 37.33 -35.35 -55.54
C ASP A 987 38.80 -34.92 -55.76
N ALA A 988 39.36 -34.21 -54.78
CA ALA A 988 40.73 -33.70 -54.78
C ALA A 988 41.79 -34.80 -54.92
N ASN A 989 41.50 -36.01 -54.44
CA ASN A 989 42.41 -37.16 -54.47
C ASN A 989 42.26 -38.00 -55.75
N GLY A 990 41.36 -37.62 -56.66
CA GLY A 990 41.16 -38.27 -57.95
C GLY A 990 40.13 -39.40 -57.94
N LYS A 991 39.39 -39.61 -56.85
CA LYS A 991 38.31 -40.60 -56.79
C LYS A 991 37.10 -40.12 -57.57
N ALA A 992 36.54 -41.00 -58.41
CA ALA A 992 35.39 -40.69 -59.25
C ALA A 992 34.11 -40.46 -58.44
N LEU A 993 33.41 -39.35 -58.73
CA LEU A 993 32.15 -39.01 -58.04
C LEU A 993 30.94 -39.41 -58.88
N SER A 994 30.31 -40.53 -58.54
CA SER A 994 29.15 -41.11 -59.25
C SER A 994 27.82 -40.45 -58.86
N GLY A 995 26.86 -40.40 -59.78
CA GLY A 995 25.49 -39.92 -59.56
C GLY A 995 25.33 -38.40 -59.44
N LYS A 996 26.42 -37.63 -59.46
CA LYS A 996 26.45 -36.19 -59.26
C LYS A 996 25.97 -35.43 -60.50
N LYS A 997 25.18 -34.37 -60.30
CA LYS A 997 24.60 -33.56 -61.39
C LYS A 997 25.60 -32.51 -61.90
N VAL A 998 26.04 -32.64 -63.14
CA VAL A 998 26.93 -31.70 -63.83
C VAL A 998 26.17 -30.96 -64.93
N THR A 999 26.22 -29.63 -64.90
CA THR A 999 25.59 -28.76 -65.90
C THR A 999 26.59 -28.41 -67.00
N VAL A 1000 26.21 -28.64 -68.26
CA VAL A 1000 27.02 -28.38 -69.45
C VAL A 1000 26.30 -27.40 -70.37
N LYS A 1001 26.90 -26.22 -70.58
CA LYS A 1001 26.45 -25.19 -71.51
C LYS A 1001 27.47 -25.02 -72.63
N VAL A 1002 27.10 -25.35 -73.87
CA VAL A 1002 27.96 -25.19 -75.06
C VAL A 1002 27.13 -24.82 -76.29
N GLY A 1003 27.30 -23.60 -76.79
CA GLY A 1003 26.50 -23.08 -77.90
C GLY A 1003 25.02 -23.03 -77.54
N THR A 1004 24.17 -23.67 -78.35
CA THR A 1004 22.72 -23.77 -78.08
C THR A 1004 22.36 -24.94 -77.15
N ILE A 1005 23.32 -25.74 -76.71
CA ILE A 1005 23.06 -26.87 -75.81
C ILE A 1005 23.26 -26.42 -74.37
N SER A 1006 22.24 -26.57 -73.54
CA SER A 1006 22.27 -26.40 -72.08
C SER A 1006 21.58 -27.62 -71.46
N LYS A 1007 22.34 -28.46 -70.75
CA LYS A 1007 21.81 -29.68 -70.12
C LYS A 1007 22.47 -29.93 -68.77
N THR A 1008 21.73 -30.54 -67.85
CA THR A 1008 22.26 -31.10 -66.61
C THR A 1008 22.21 -32.62 -66.70
N LEU A 1009 23.35 -33.27 -66.48
CA LEU A 1009 23.54 -34.72 -66.65
C LEU A 1009 24.08 -35.31 -65.34
N LYS A 1010 23.69 -36.53 -64.99
CA LYS A 1010 24.24 -37.24 -63.82
C LYS A 1010 25.48 -38.06 -64.22
N THR A 1011 26.55 -37.97 -63.44
CA THR A 1011 27.77 -38.77 -63.64
C THR A 1011 27.47 -40.26 -63.45
N ASN A 1012 28.13 -41.10 -64.22
CA ASN A 1012 28.07 -42.55 -64.05
C ASN A 1012 29.03 -43.04 -62.95
N ALA A 1013 29.13 -44.35 -62.75
CA ALA A 1013 30.04 -44.98 -61.78
C ALA A 1013 31.52 -44.56 -61.92
N LYS A 1014 31.95 -44.07 -63.09
CA LYS A 1014 33.31 -43.57 -63.35
C LYS A 1014 33.42 -42.05 -63.21
N GLY A 1015 32.42 -41.39 -62.63
CA GLY A 1015 32.39 -39.94 -62.46
C GLY A 1015 32.20 -39.16 -63.76
N GLN A 1016 31.72 -39.80 -64.83
CA GLN A 1016 31.71 -39.21 -66.17
C GLN A 1016 30.33 -38.90 -66.70
N VAL A 1017 30.22 -37.79 -67.45
CA VAL A 1017 29.07 -37.48 -68.32
C VAL A 1017 29.55 -37.26 -69.75
N SER A 1018 28.69 -37.56 -70.72
CA SER A 1018 29.02 -37.43 -72.15
C SER A 1018 27.92 -36.70 -72.92
N LEU A 1019 28.30 -35.67 -73.68
CA LEU A 1019 27.37 -34.85 -74.47
C LEU A 1019 27.72 -34.86 -75.95
N ASN A 1020 26.78 -35.22 -76.83
CA ASN A 1020 27.00 -35.14 -78.28
C ASN A 1020 27.02 -33.67 -78.75
N VAL A 1021 28.17 -33.23 -79.25
CA VAL A 1021 28.40 -31.84 -79.68
C VAL A 1021 28.36 -31.66 -81.20
N ALA A 1022 28.27 -32.75 -81.97
CA ALA A 1022 28.29 -32.71 -83.42
C ALA A 1022 27.01 -32.13 -84.06
N THR A 1023 25.99 -31.81 -83.25
CA THR A 1023 24.75 -31.15 -83.69
C THR A 1023 24.85 -29.62 -83.68
N LEU A 1024 25.90 -29.07 -83.07
CA LEU A 1024 26.12 -27.62 -83.04
C LEU A 1024 26.52 -27.08 -84.41
N VAL A 1025 26.16 -25.82 -84.69
CA VAL A 1025 26.60 -25.13 -85.91
C VAL A 1025 28.13 -25.14 -85.97
N PRO A 1026 28.78 -25.42 -87.12
CA PRO A 1026 30.22 -25.35 -87.24
C PRO A 1026 30.85 -24.02 -86.82
N LYS A 1027 31.54 -24.02 -85.68
CA LYS A 1027 32.47 -22.99 -85.19
C LYS A 1027 33.20 -23.53 -83.95
N THR A 1028 34.09 -22.73 -83.38
CA THR A 1028 34.68 -22.99 -82.06
C THR A 1028 33.76 -22.42 -80.97
N TYR A 1029 33.47 -23.24 -79.96
CA TYR A 1029 32.72 -22.88 -78.75
C TYR A 1029 33.63 -23.03 -77.54
N THR A 1030 33.37 -22.23 -76.51
CA THR A 1030 33.84 -22.51 -75.15
C THR A 1030 32.67 -23.16 -74.41
N ALA A 1031 32.82 -24.42 -74.00
CA ALA A 1031 31.81 -25.09 -73.18
C ALA A 1031 32.01 -24.67 -71.73
N THR A 1032 30.97 -24.19 -71.04
CA THR A 1032 31.02 -23.96 -69.60
C THR A 1032 30.40 -25.16 -68.91
N ILE A 1033 31.22 -25.89 -68.14
CA ILE A 1033 30.82 -27.07 -67.40
C ILE A 1033 30.94 -26.75 -65.92
N LYS A 1034 29.84 -26.89 -65.17
CA LYS A 1034 29.79 -26.58 -63.74
C LYS A 1034 29.21 -27.75 -62.95
N PHE A 1035 29.90 -28.13 -61.89
CA PHE A 1035 29.34 -28.84 -60.76
C PHE A 1035 29.09 -27.81 -59.66
N ALA A 1036 27.86 -27.69 -59.19
CA ALA A 1036 27.48 -26.62 -58.26
C ALA A 1036 27.91 -26.90 -56.81
N GLY A 1037 28.50 -28.06 -56.54
CA GLY A 1037 28.69 -28.57 -55.18
C GLY A 1037 27.44 -29.29 -54.68
N ASP A 1038 27.57 -29.96 -53.54
CA ASP A 1038 26.47 -30.49 -52.74
C ASP A 1038 26.82 -30.42 -51.25
N SER A 1039 26.07 -31.12 -50.40
CA SER A 1039 26.30 -31.12 -48.96
C SER A 1039 27.68 -31.68 -48.56
N ALA A 1040 28.32 -32.53 -49.38
CA ALA A 1040 29.59 -33.17 -49.05
C ALA A 1040 30.79 -32.57 -49.83
N TYR A 1041 30.56 -31.89 -50.96
CA TYR A 1041 31.61 -31.53 -51.91
C TYR A 1041 31.47 -30.10 -52.43
N THR A 1042 32.60 -29.39 -52.60
CA THR A 1042 32.59 -28.00 -53.12
C THR A 1042 32.34 -27.93 -54.62
N ALA A 1043 31.88 -26.76 -55.08
CA ALA A 1043 31.64 -26.49 -56.50
C ALA A 1043 32.94 -26.46 -57.33
N SER A 1044 32.87 -26.91 -58.58
CA SER A 1044 33.99 -26.79 -59.53
C SER A 1044 33.49 -26.43 -60.93
N THR A 1045 34.35 -25.84 -61.75
CA THR A 1045 34.00 -25.40 -63.11
C THR A 1045 35.19 -25.56 -64.06
N VAL A 1046 34.93 -25.99 -65.29
CA VAL A 1046 35.93 -26.07 -66.37
C VAL A 1046 35.37 -25.54 -67.69
N LYS A 1047 36.23 -24.92 -68.51
CA LYS A 1047 35.83 -24.25 -69.76
C LYS A 1047 36.56 -24.76 -71.02
N PRO A 1048 36.42 -26.04 -71.43
CA PRO A 1048 37.14 -26.57 -72.59
C PRO A 1048 36.62 -26.01 -73.92
N LYS A 1049 37.50 -25.98 -74.93
CA LYS A 1049 37.14 -25.62 -76.30
C LYS A 1049 36.49 -26.80 -77.04
N VAL A 1050 35.36 -26.54 -77.70
CA VAL A 1050 34.65 -27.50 -78.57
C VAL A 1050 34.64 -26.94 -79.99
N VAL A 1051 35.35 -27.59 -80.91
CA VAL A 1051 35.44 -27.16 -82.31
C VAL A 1051 34.54 -28.03 -83.16
N VAL A 1052 33.61 -27.44 -83.91
CA VAL A 1052 32.78 -28.16 -84.89
C VAL A 1052 33.12 -27.71 -86.30
N ASN A 1053 33.57 -28.65 -87.14
CA ASN A 1053 33.95 -28.43 -88.52
C ASN A 1053 32.76 -28.63 -89.48
N LYS A 1054 32.75 -27.86 -90.58
CA LYS A 1054 31.75 -28.01 -91.64
C LYS A 1054 31.84 -29.38 -92.30
N ALA A 1055 30.70 -30.02 -92.50
CA ALA A 1055 30.63 -31.34 -93.11
C ALA A 1055 30.68 -31.29 -94.65
N LYS A 1056 31.14 -32.38 -95.28
CA LYS A 1056 31.15 -32.51 -96.75
C LYS A 1056 29.76 -32.94 -97.25
N VAL A 1057 29.26 -32.34 -98.33
CA VAL A 1057 28.00 -32.76 -98.98
C VAL A 1057 28.26 -33.78 -100.11
N LYS A 1058 27.21 -34.38 -100.65
CA LYS A 1058 27.24 -35.24 -101.84
C LYS A 1058 26.33 -34.66 -102.94
N ILE A 1059 26.90 -34.37 -104.10
CA ILE A 1059 26.15 -33.97 -105.31
C ILE A 1059 26.12 -35.15 -106.28
N ALA A 1060 24.93 -35.50 -106.77
CA ALA A 1060 24.73 -36.46 -107.84
C ALA A 1060 24.01 -35.78 -109.01
N ALA A 1061 24.65 -35.72 -110.18
CA ALA A 1061 24.03 -35.25 -111.42
C ALA A 1061 24.30 -36.30 -112.50
N LYS A 1062 23.23 -36.90 -113.04
CA LYS A 1062 23.33 -37.94 -114.06
C LYS A 1062 23.40 -37.31 -115.44
N ALA A 1063 24.15 -37.93 -116.34
CA ALA A 1063 24.20 -37.50 -117.73
C ALA A 1063 22.81 -37.57 -118.37
N LYS A 1064 22.51 -36.67 -119.30
CA LYS A 1064 21.18 -36.61 -119.92
C LYS A 1064 21.25 -36.33 -121.41
N THR A 1065 20.41 -37.02 -122.17
CA THR A 1065 20.31 -36.84 -123.62
C THR A 1065 18.94 -36.26 -123.97
N PHE A 1066 18.91 -35.25 -124.84
CA PHE A 1066 17.69 -34.60 -125.32
C PHE A 1066 17.63 -34.64 -126.84
N LYS A 1067 16.42 -34.70 -127.41
CA LYS A 1067 16.21 -34.42 -128.84
C LYS A 1067 16.22 -32.91 -129.10
N VAL A 1068 16.70 -32.44 -130.25
CA VAL A 1068 16.80 -30.99 -130.58
C VAL A 1068 15.42 -30.34 -130.44
N LYS A 1069 14.38 -31.01 -130.96
CA LYS A 1069 12.98 -30.55 -130.95
C LYS A 1069 12.29 -30.51 -129.57
N ALA A 1070 12.92 -31.01 -128.51
CA ALA A 1070 12.31 -30.98 -127.18
C ALA A 1070 12.16 -29.52 -126.68
N LYS A 1071 10.90 -29.07 -126.56
CA LYS A 1071 10.51 -27.70 -126.15
C LYS A 1071 11.14 -27.27 -124.83
N THR A 1072 11.32 -28.18 -123.87
CA THR A 1072 12.03 -27.90 -122.60
C THR A 1072 13.04 -28.99 -122.26
N LYS A 1073 14.33 -28.62 -122.14
CA LYS A 1073 15.41 -29.53 -121.73
C LYS A 1073 15.71 -29.32 -120.23
N LYS A 1074 15.54 -30.36 -119.42
CA LYS A 1074 15.62 -30.30 -117.95
C LYS A 1074 16.78 -31.15 -117.41
N VAL A 1075 17.85 -30.50 -116.97
CA VAL A 1075 18.99 -31.15 -116.30
C VAL A 1075 18.74 -31.16 -114.80
N THR A 1076 19.00 -32.28 -114.15
CA THR A 1076 18.68 -32.46 -112.73
C THR A 1076 19.92 -32.82 -111.92
N ALA A 1077 20.04 -32.23 -110.74
CA ALA A 1077 21.08 -32.60 -109.78
C ALA A 1077 20.47 -32.77 -108.39
N THR A 1078 20.87 -33.83 -107.71
CA THR A 1078 20.44 -34.14 -106.34
C THR A 1078 21.54 -33.76 -105.36
N LEU A 1079 21.21 -32.94 -104.36
CA LEU A 1079 22.09 -32.61 -103.25
C LEU A 1079 21.66 -33.38 -102.00
N LYS A 1080 22.61 -34.11 -101.41
CA LYS A 1080 22.45 -34.80 -100.13
C LYS A 1080 23.50 -34.30 -99.14
N ASN A 1081 23.15 -34.25 -97.86
CA ASN A 1081 24.10 -33.95 -96.78
C ASN A 1081 25.04 -35.14 -96.48
N ASN A 1082 25.94 -34.99 -95.51
CA ASN A 1082 26.88 -36.04 -95.10
C ASN A 1082 26.23 -37.29 -94.47
N LYS A 1083 24.95 -37.22 -94.07
CA LYS A 1083 24.16 -38.40 -93.63
C LYS A 1083 23.35 -39.03 -94.78
N GLY A 1084 23.53 -38.58 -96.02
CA GLY A 1084 22.77 -39.07 -97.17
C GLY A 1084 21.33 -38.55 -97.27
N LYS A 1085 20.88 -37.66 -96.37
CA LYS A 1085 19.55 -37.03 -96.40
C LYS A 1085 19.52 -35.91 -97.44
N VAL A 1086 18.43 -35.84 -98.20
CA VAL A 1086 18.24 -34.85 -99.26
C VAL A 1086 18.15 -33.43 -98.69
N MET A 1087 18.84 -32.47 -99.33
CA MET A 1087 18.83 -31.06 -98.91
C MET A 1087 17.80 -30.31 -99.76
N LYS A 1088 16.69 -29.88 -99.15
CA LYS A 1088 15.54 -29.23 -99.82
C LYS A 1088 15.71 -27.70 -99.84
N LYS A 1089 15.14 -27.03 -100.85
CA LYS A 1089 15.14 -25.57 -101.07
C LYS A 1089 16.55 -24.92 -101.16
N VAL A 1090 17.59 -25.70 -101.41
CA VAL A 1090 18.98 -25.23 -101.49
C VAL A 1090 19.33 -24.81 -102.92
N LYS A 1091 19.90 -23.61 -103.09
CA LYS A 1091 20.34 -23.10 -104.39
C LYS A 1091 21.56 -23.87 -104.89
N LEU A 1092 21.42 -24.47 -106.07
CA LEU A 1092 22.51 -25.01 -106.88
C LEU A 1092 22.66 -24.16 -108.14
N THR A 1093 23.88 -24.13 -108.68
CA THR A 1093 24.19 -23.46 -109.95
C THR A 1093 24.73 -24.47 -110.95
N LEU A 1094 24.20 -24.51 -112.17
CA LEU A 1094 24.68 -25.31 -113.28
C LEU A 1094 25.29 -24.39 -114.35
N LYS A 1095 26.61 -24.44 -114.53
CA LYS A 1095 27.30 -23.67 -115.57
C LYS A 1095 27.58 -24.56 -116.79
N ILE A 1096 27.13 -24.17 -117.99
CA ILE A 1096 27.40 -24.85 -119.26
C ILE A 1096 27.99 -23.80 -120.21
N GLY A 1097 29.28 -23.92 -120.57
CA GLY A 1097 30.02 -22.87 -121.27
C GLY A 1097 30.05 -21.57 -120.45
N LYS A 1098 29.73 -20.43 -121.08
CA LYS A 1098 29.65 -19.11 -120.42
C LYS A 1098 28.33 -18.86 -119.67
N LYS A 1099 27.30 -19.70 -119.84
CA LYS A 1099 25.97 -19.49 -119.22
C LYS A 1099 25.81 -20.23 -117.89
N THR A 1100 25.31 -19.53 -116.87
CA THR A 1100 24.99 -20.09 -115.55
C THR A 1100 23.48 -20.15 -115.35
N TYR A 1101 22.98 -21.33 -115.02
CA TYR A 1101 21.60 -21.57 -114.63
C TYR A 1101 21.55 -21.77 -113.11
N THR A 1102 20.50 -21.28 -112.47
CA THR A 1102 20.29 -21.51 -111.03
C THR A 1102 18.96 -22.21 -110.79
N ALA A 1103 18.94 -23.13 -109.83
CA ALA A 1103 17.73 -23.82 -109.42
C ALA A 1103 17.84 -24.16 -107.93
N LYS A 1104 16.71 -24.10 -107.22
CA LYS A 1104 16.62 -24.59 -105.85
C LYS A 1104 16.23 -26.07 -105.87
N THR A 1105 16.78 -26.86 -104.97
CA THR A 1105 16.37 -28.25 -104.80
C THR A 1105 14.93 -28.33 -104.30
N ASN A 1106 14.15 -29.28 -104.81
CA ASN A 1106 12.78 -29.51 -104.36
C ASN A 1106 12.71 -30.40 -103.10
N ALA A 1107 11.51 -30.86 -102.73
CA ALA A 1107 11.30 -31.75 -101.60
C ALA A 1107 12.05 -33.10 -101.66
N LYS A 1108 12.45 -33.55 -102.86
CA LYS A 1108 13.26 -34.76 -103.09
C LYS A 1108 14.77 -34.45 -103.17
N GLY A 1109 15.18 -33.21 -102.87
CA GLY A 1109 16.57 -32.74 -102.96
C GLY A 1109 17.06 -32.52 -104.39
N VAL A 1110 16.17 -32.51 -105.37
CA VAL A 1110 16.51 -32.42 -106.79
C VAL A 1110 16.34 -30.98 -107.26
N ALA A 1111 17.40 -30.37 -107.76
CA ALA A 1111 17.35 -29.09 -108.48
C ALA A 1111 17.17 -29.38 -109.97
N THR A 1112 16.16 -28.77 -110.58
CA THR A 1112 15.86 -28.93 -112.00
C THR A 1112 16.17 -27.65 -112.75
N PHE A 1113 17.21 -27.69 -113.57
CA PHE A 1113 17.64 -26.58 -114.42
C PHE A 1113 16.97 -26.71 -115.79
N LYS A 1114 16.15 -25.72 -116.16
CA LYS A 1114 15.62 -25.57 -117.53
C LYS A 1114 16.71 -24.93 -118.38
N VAL A 1115 17.34 -25.71 -119.25
CA VAL A 1115 18.46 -25.25 -120.08
C VAL A 1115 18.02 -25.02 -121.52
N LYS A 1116 18.44 -23.89 -122.10
CA LYS A 1116 18.19 -23.58 -123.52
C LYS A 1116 19.39 -24.03 -124.34
N LEU A 1117 19.32 -25.27 -124.85
CA LEU A 1117 20.30 -25.84 -125.78
C LEU A 1117 19.59 -26.18 -127.10
N THR A 1118 19.86 -25.41 -128.15
CA THR A 1118 19.19 -25.51 -129.47
C THR A 1118 20.02 -26.25 -130.51
N LYS A 1119 21.35 -26.32 -130.35
CA LYS A 1119 22.24 -27.03 -131.29
C LYS A 1119 22.53 -28.48 -130.84
N LYS A 1120 22.57 -29.42 -131.79
CA LYS A 1120 23.06 -30.79 -131.59
C LYS A 1120 24.50 -30.74 -131.07
N GLY A 1121 24.83 -31.54 -130.06
CA GLY A 1121 26.20 -31.58 -129.49
C GLY A 1121 26.27 -32.23 -128.11
N LYS A 1122 27.49 -32.56 -127.68
CA LYS A 1122 27.79 -32.99 -126.31
C LYS A 1122 28.32 -31.78 -125.52
N TYR A 1123 27.62 -31.38 -124.47
CA TYR A 1123 27.96 -30.28 -123.57
C TYR A 1123 28.38 -30.83 -122.20
N THR A 1124 29.35 -30.17 -121.54
CA THR A 1124 29.69 -30.46 -120.14
C THR A 1124 29.22 -29.31 -119.25
N GLY A 1125 28.35 -29.63 -118.30
CA GLY A 1125 27.90 -28.69 -117.27
C GLY A 1125 28.59 -28.94 -115.93
N THR A 1126 28.84 -27.90 -115.14
CA THR A 1126 29.31 -28.04 -113.76
C THR A 1126 28.22 -27.57 -112.81
N VAL A 1127 27.70 -28.51 -112.01
CA VAL A 1127 26.78 -28.22 -110.91
C VAL A 1127 27.61 -27.87 -109.67
N LYS A 1128 27.38 -26.71 -109.06
CA LYS A 1128 28.07 -26.26 -107.84
C LYS A 1128 27.07 -25.94 -106.73
N PHE A 1129 27.40 -26.39 -105.52
CA PHE A 1129 26.91 -25.90 -104.26
C PHE A 1129 27.99 -25.03 -103.62
N ALA A 1130 27.67 -23.77 -103.30
CA ALA A 1130 28.62 -22.81 -102.77
C ALA A 1130 29.02 -23.04 -101.30
N GLY A 1131 28.40 -24.01 -100.62
CA GLY A 1131 28.54 -24.19 -99.17
C GLY A 1131 27.52 -23.36 -98.39
N ASN A 1132 27.45 -23.58 -97.08
CA ASN A 1132 26.71 -22.73 -96.14
C ASN A 1132 27.37 -22.78 -94.74
N LYS A 1133 26.69 -22.28 -93.69
CA LYS A 1133 27.22 -22.32 -92.32
C LYS A 1133 27.48 -23.74 -91.79
N TYR A 1134 26.83 -24.77 -92.34
CA TYR A 1134 26.93 -26.16 -91.90
C TYR A 1134 27.82 -27.04 -92.77
N PHE A 1135 27.86 -26.75 -94.07
CA PHE A 1135 28.40 -27.66 -95.08
C PHE A 1135 29.43 -26.97 -95.99
N LYS A 1136 30.49 -27.69 -96.33
CA LYS A 1136 31.52 -27.22 -97.28
C LYS A 1136 30.95 -27.11 -98.69
N ALA A 1137 31.52 -26.22 -99.49
CA ALA A 1137 31.21 -26.12 -100.92
C ALA A 1137 31.60 -27.40 -101.66
N LEU A 1138 30.86 -27.74 -102.73
CA LEU A 1138 31.19 -28.87 -103.61
C LEU A 1138 30.70 -28.60 -105.03
N SER A 1139 31.47 -29.03 -106.03
CA SER A 1139 31.05 -29.01 -107.45
C SER A 1139 31.21 -30.37 -108.11
N LYS A 1140 30.33 -30.69 -109.07
CA LYS A 1140 30.36 -31.92 -109.88
C LYS A 1140 30.01 -31.63 -111.34
N LYS A 1141 30.77 -32.22 -112.26
CA LYS A 1141 30.52 -32.15 -113.70
C LYS A 1141 29.42 -33.13 -114.14
N VAL A 1142 28.61 -32.75 -115.13
CA VAL A 1142 27.54 -33.54 -115.75
C VAL A 1142 27.60 -33.40 -117.27
N LYS A 1143 27.52 -34.51 -117.99
CA LYS A 1143 27.49 -34.52 -119.47
C LYS A 1143 26.05 -34.40 -119.97
N ILE A 1144 25.79 -33.52 -120.93
CA ILE A 1144 24.48 -33.27 -121.52
C ILE A 1144 24.61 -33.40 -123.04
N THR A 1145 23.87 -34.32 -123.66
CA THR A 1145 23.92 -34.51 -125.11
C THR A 1145 22.62 -34.06 -125.75
N VAL A 1146 22.67 -33.31 -126.85
CA VAL A 1146 21.51 -33.01 -127.70
C VAL A 1146 21.69 -33.73 -129.03
N LYS A 1147 20.78 -34.64 -129.39
CA LYS A 1147 20.73 -35.39 -130.66
C LYS A 1147 19.48 -34.99 -131.45
N LYS A 1148 19.33 -35.33 -132.74
CA LYS A 1148 18.15 -34.94 -133.55
C LYS A 1148 16.84 -35.38 -132.86
#